data_AF-A0A1G3BUF4-F1
#
_entry.id   AF-A0A1G3BUF4-F1
#
_cell.length_a   1.000
_cell.length_b   1.000
_cell.length_c   1.000
_cell.angle_alpha   90.00
_cell.angle_beta   90.00
_cell.angle_gamma   90.00
#
_symmetry.space_group_name_H-M   'P 1'
#
loop_
_entity.id
_entity.type
_entity.pdbx_description
1 polymer ?
#
loop_
_entity_poly.entity_id
_entity_poly.type
_entity_poly.pdbx_seq_one_letter_code
_entity_poly.pdbx_strand_id
1 'polypeptide(L)'
;MNVKWSKNNIVFIKDESVDFKKIDDPHIVEAYIPEEYNLKTSGKGLQLTKRNELRHPVGIVAARSLRYFSTNGEGFNIFRTRGMAVWWLRHIFNSFNWWKAYVVNAEGERKGMPMLYIGEKFGSATGHQDNEADIVISAFENDQCIVNPESKGGAIFAVGYSERGGLFNSPDMYGVKTIVGNKYKGAGVKVTNGITRNLRLMSVHALKNNGKEITEQNLCDEIKKMKVVVLDRPRHKKLINTLISLSVQIILVKDDDLTPTFAIIRGEVDLIIGVGGIPEAILSAIIIEKLGGEMSLRILPMEVALDERLSGSLSNWELFKKNEIDILRCFKIVKPGAENKGEVPWNTVWTSRDLAKDCDMVFTASVIKKNPWIKFQDGEEVPGIEVDHQTGDITVHVIRIADNNLEIIPIIYTTVIKEYLKLYNKKNGENGRKRGELLLQLSRAYAEFGMFRDAKECLQRIKICGKQSNDLSKRCDSIYEYYEGLDALTNKPILIPEVVIKHFEKVCYLDKEDNAGLRSKNMIKRFYEYLGDKYYHNREHEKAITYYKEALKYSPHELKLYRKVNSIQMRNILGEYFNRIDRRFKEFGDKESIDWKRYKLGIALEVFYNNEKRFDLSSKEPWLIFFRRTVLHGEKPSYKLAILIKLLWLYKKLNQANNLELSKFLNKEFKISEEDINSIIKYRKIHERFQSIGELYYVNELSLEGISNLLLPQVRVESQNELEDADLPLSISFVEAMERRYKNILEELKEGYKEEAQEHTYAVAEAYHYVGLALHDIGDDEGTKIYYDMAIMKFREIIEKFEGITPVNAQFRIGNLYEELALLFEDEQIDYCNKAVDAYMCIIDEQRSTQLFGNIRELIPIRIQHANERVVFIKSEFFLG
;
A
#
# COMPACT_ATOMS: atom_id res chain seq x y z
N MET A 1 -29.70 -21.04 20.03
CA MET A 1 -29.84 -22.22 19.13
C MET A 1 -29.08 -21.88 17.86
N ASN A 2 -27.93 -22.51 17.61
CA ASN A 2 -27.17 -22.27 16.39
C ASN A 2 -28.02 -22.70 15.21
N VAL A 3 -28.27 -21.79 14.26
CA VAL A 3 -28.99 -22.09 13.02
C VAL A 3 -28.16 -23.13 12.29
N LYS A 4 -28.69 -24.35 12.17
CA LYS A 4 -28.04 -25.45 11.44
C LYS A 4 -28.50 -25.41 9.99
N TRP A 5 -27.55 -25.46 9.08
CA TRP A 5 -27.78 -25.52 7.64
C TRP A 5 -27.21 -26.85 7.11
N SER A 6 -27.92 -27.55 6.24
CA SER A 6 -27.47 -28.87 5.73
C SER A 6 -27.35 -28.84 4.20
N LYS A 7 -26.18 -29.20 3.67
CA LYS A 7 -25.95 -29.40 2.22
C LYS A 7 -25.05 -30.60 2.04
N ASN A 8 -25.41 -31.49 1.11
CA ASN A 8 -24.66 -32.69 0.78
C ASN A 8 -24.29 -33.54 2.02
N ASN A 9 -25.22 -33.70 2.96
CA ASN A 9 -25.03 -34.42 4.25
C ASN A 9 -24.00 -33.82 5.21
N ILE A 10 -23.48 -32.62 4.94
CA ILE A 10 -22.62 -31.87 5.86
C ILE A 10 -23.48 -30.88 6.65
N VAL A 11 -23.30 -30.86 7.97
CA VAL A 11 -23.95 -29.91 8.87
C VAL A 11 -23.06 -28.67 8.99
N PHE A 12 -23.61 -27.53 8.59
CA PHE A 12 -22.99 -26.23 8.74
C PHE A 12 -23.62 -25.49 9.92
N ILE A 13 -22.78 -24.74 10.64
CA ILE A 13 -23.16 -23.86 11.73
C ILE A 13 -22.72 -22.44 11.39
N LYS A 14 -23.43 -21.47 11.97
CA LYS A 14 -23.04 -20.06 11.88
C LYS A 14 -21.68 -19.86 12.54
N ASP A 15 -20.75 -19.20 11.85
CA ASP A 15 -19.46 -18.81 12.39
C ASP A 15 -19.60 -17.48 13.15
N GLU A 16 -19.52 -17.54 14.48
CA GLU A 16 -19.64 -16.38 15.37
C GLU A 16 -18.33 -15.64 15.58
N SER A 17 -17.24 -16.11 14.97
CA SER A 17 -15.91 -15.52 15.13
C SER A 17 -15.78 -14.15 14.46
N VAL A 18 -16.66 -13.86 13.49
CA VAL A 18 -16.63 -12.61 12.73
C VAL A 18 -17.93 -11.82 12.88
N ASP A 19 -17.81 -10.53 13.20
CA ASP A 19 -18.93 -9.58 13.20
C ASP A 19 -18.94 -8.76 11.91
N PHE A 20 -19.81 -9.15 10.97
CA PHE A 20 -19.98 -8.45 9.69
C PHE A 20 -20.43 -6.99 9.83
N LYS A 21 -21.04 -6.60 10.97
CA LYS A 21 -21.36 -5.19 11.22
C LYS A 21 -20.11 -4.36 11.50
N LYS A 22 -19.12 -4.93 12.21
CA LYS A 22 -17.83 -4.26 12.47
C LYS A 22 -16.96 -4.18 11.22
N ILE A 23 -17.04 -5.17 10.34
CA ILE A 23 -16.36 -5.16 9.04
C ILE A 23 -16.92 -4.07 8.12
N ASP A 24 -18.10 -3.51 8.43
CA ASP A 24 -18.84 -2.57 7.56
C ASP A 24 -19.15 -3.20 6.19
N ASP A 25 -19.56 -4.48 6.20
CA ASP A 25 -20.07 -5.17 5.01
C ASP A 25 -21.60 -5.09 4.93
N PRO A 26 -22.18 -4.27 4.02
CA PRO A 26 -23.63 -4.15 3.92
C PRO A 26 -24.31 -5.26 3.09
N HIS A 27 -23.57 -6.22 2.52
CA HIS A 27 -24.10 -7.22 1.59
C HIS A 27 -23.85 -8.67 1.99
N ILE A 28 -22.73 -8.98 2.64
CA ILE A 28 -22.46 -10.28 3.28
C ILE A 28 -22.80 -10.12 4.76
N VAL A 29 -23.77 -10.89 5.25
CA VAL A 29 -24.35 -10.69 6.58
C VAL A 29 -24.01 -11.80 7.56
N GLU A 30 -23.77 -13.01 7.07
CA GLU A 30 -23.44 -14.17 7.88
C GLU A 30 -22.47 -15.08 7.12
N ALA A 31 -21.70 -15.86 7.88
CA ALA A 31 -20.91 -16.96 7.35
C ALA A 31 -21.26 -18.25 8.08
N TYR A 32 -21.22 -19.35 7.33
CA TYR A 32 -21.46 -20.69 7.84
C TYR A 32 -20.30 -21.60 7.46
N ILE A 33 -19.82 -22.37 8.43
CA ILE A 33 -18.74 -23.34 8.29
C ILE A 33 -19.22 -24.74 8.70
N PRO A 34 -18.63 -25.83 8.19
CA PRO A 34 -18.97 -27.16 8.67
C PRO A 34 -18.66 -27.30 10.17
N GLU A 35 -19.55 -27.97 10.90
CA GLU A 35 -19.48 -28.12 12.37
C GLU A 35 -18.13 -28.74 12.82
N GLU A 36 -17.56 -29.63 12.01
CA GLU A 36 -16.27 -30.28 12.26
C GLU A 36 -15.05 -29.32 12.21
N TYR A 37 -15.15 -28.19 11.51
CA TYR A 37 -14.07 -27.20 11.40
C TYR A 37 -14.23 -26.01 12.36
N ASN A 38 -15.21 -26.07 13.26
CA ASN A 38 -15.43 -25.00 14.23
C ASN A 38 -14.39 -25.02 15.34
N LEU A 39 -13.43 -24.09 15.26
CA LEU A 39 -12.36 -23.96 16.24
C LEU A 39 -12.85 -23.24 17.50
N LYS A 40 -12.20 -23.52 18.63
CA LYS A 40 -12.47 -22.85 19.91
C LYS A 40 -11.17 -22.29 20.47
N THR A 41 -11.19 -21.02 20.85
CA THR A 41 -10.07 -20.36 21.54
C THR A 41 -10.23 -20.49 23.06
N SER A 42 -9.12 -20.50 23.79
CA SER A 42 -9.15 -20.43 25.26
C SER A 42 -9.25 -19.00 25.82
N GLY A 43 -9.27 -17.99 24.95
CA GLY A 43 -9.33 -16.56 25.31
C GLY A 43 -8.02 -15.90 25.76
N LYS A 44 -6.91 -16.65 25.87
CA LYS A 44 -5.59 -16.13 26.26
C LYS A 44 -4.56 -16.22 25.13
N GLY A 45 -3.76 -15.18 24.89
CA GLY A 45 -2.73 -15.16 23.84
C GLY A 45 -3.30 -15.12 22.42
N LEU A 46 -2.40 -15.20 21.42
CA LEU A 46 -2.77 -15.18 20.01
C LEU A 46 -3.57 -16.43 19.61
N GLN A 47 -3.04 -17.64 19.80
CA GLN A 47 -3.69 -18.90 19.39
C GLN A 47 -4.15 -18.86 17.92
N LEU A 48 -3.29 -18.44 17.00
CA LEU A 48 -3.62 -18.28 15.59
C LEU A 48 -4.18 -19.58 15.00
N THR A 49 -3.59 -20.74 15.32
CA THR A 49 -4.11 -22.03 14.85
C THR A 49 -5.51 -22.37 15.38
N LYS A 50 -6.02 -21.72 16.43
CA LYS A 50 -7.37 -21.98 16.97
C LYS A 50 -8.41 -20.91 16.61
N ARG A 51 -8.10 -20.04 15.65
CA ARG A 51 -8.99 -18.95 15.22
C ARG A 51 -9.67 -19.20 13.89
N ASN A 52 -11.01 -19.13 13.90
CA ASN A 52 -11.83 -19.23 12.70
C ASN A 52 -11.72 -17.94 11.85
N GLU A 53 -11.55 -16.80 12.52
CA GLU A 53 -11.53 -15.44 11.95
C GLU A 53 -10.56 -15.30 10.78
N LEU A 54 -9.40 -15.97 10.85
CA LEU A 54 -8.33 -15.90 9.86
C LEU A 54 -8.71 -16.46 8.48
N ARG A 55 -9.81 -17.22 8.39
CA ARG A 55 -10.34 -17.76 7.12
C ARG A 55 -11.13 -16.71 6.33
N HIS A 56 -11.68 -15.69 7.00
CA HIS A 56 -12.57 -14.72 6.38
C HIS A 56 -11.89 -13.65 5.53
N PRO A 57 -10.67 -13.15 5.82
CA PRO A 57 -9.95 -12.24 4.94
C PRO A 57 -9.85 -12.76 3.50
N VAL A 58 -9.39 -14.01 3.32
CA VAL A 58 -9.28 -14.63 1.98
C VAL A 58 -10.65 -14.96 1.40
N GLY A 59 -11.58 -15.47 2.21
CA GLY A 59 -12.92 -15.87 1.74
C GLY A 59 -13.81 -14.70 1.30
N ILE A 60 -13.81 -13.59 2.03
CA ILE A 60 -14.55 -12.37 1.67
C ILE A 60 -13.92 -11.73 0.42
N VAL A 61 -12.59 -11.62 0.34
CA VAL A 61 -11.92 -11.11 -0.86
C VAL A 61 -12.27 -11.95 -2.09
N ALA A 62 -12.28 -13.28 -1.97
CA ALA A 62 -12.74 -14.16 -3.04
C ALA A 62 -14.22 -13.90 -3.41
N ALA A 63 -15.15 -13.93 -2.45
CA ALA A 63 -16.57 -13.68 -2.72
C ALA A 63 -16.79 -12.31 -3.41
N ARG A 64 -16.08 -11.27 -2.96
CA ARG A 64 -16.13 -9.92 -3.54
C ARG A 64 -15.46 -9.81 -4.90
N SER A 65 -14.57 -10.74 -5.26
CA SER A 65 -13.91 -10.76 -6.57
C SER A 65 -14.86 -11.07 -7.73
N LEU A 66 -16.01 -11.72 -7.47
CA LEU A 66 -17.00 -12.12 -8.48
C LEU A 66 -17.43 -10.98 -9.40
N ARG A 67 -17.60 -9.77 -8.84
CA ARG A 67 -17.99 -8.57 -9.59
C ARG A 67 -17.01 -8.15 -10.69
N TYR A 68 -15.77 -8.63 -10.62
CA TYR A 68 -14.69 -8.24 -11.52
C TYR A 68 -14.32 -9.35 -12.50
N PHE A 69 -14.94 -10.53 -12.40
CA PHE A 69 -14.71 -11.60 -13.34
C PHE A 69 -15.07 -11.12 -14.75
N SER A 70 -14.16 -11.32 -15.68
CA SER A 70 -14.35 -10.92 -17.07
C SER A 70 -13.95 -12.04 -18.00
N THR A 71 -14.39 -11.91 -19.25
CA THR A 71 -14.03 -12.83 -20.33
C THR A 71 -13.30 -12.14 -21.48
N ASN A 72 -12.91 -10.88 -21.28
CA ASN A 72 -12.38 -10.01 -22.33
C ASN A 72 -10.85 -9.87 -22.34
N GLY A 73 -10.15 -10.46 -21.36
CA GLY A 73 -8.70 -10.38 -21.24
C GLY A 73 -8.14 -9.03 -20.79
N GLU A 74 -9.01 -8.07 -20.43
CA GLU A 74 -8.58 -6.71 -20.10
C GLU A 74 -8.15 -6.57 -18.64
N GLY A 75 -6.93 -6.04 -18.44
CA GLY A 75 -6.32 -5.93 -17.11
C GLY A 75 -6.97 -4.90 -16.17
N PHE A 76 -7.93 -4.08 -16.65
CA PHE A 76 -8.57 -3.07 -15.79
C PHE A 76 -9.36 -3.71 -14.64
N ASN A 77 -9.99 -4.86 -14.88
CA ASN A 77 -10.69 -5.55 -13.80
C ASN A 77 -9.73 -6.16 -12.79
N ILE A 78 -8.54 -6.63 -13.19
CA ILE A 78 -7.48 -7.03 -12.24
C ILE A 78 -7.08 -5.84 -11.35
N PHE A 79 -6.84 -4.67 -11.94
CA PHE A 79 -6.53 -3.45 -11.19
C PHE A 79 -7.63 -3.11 -10.16
N ARG A 80 -8.90 -3.22 -10.57
CA ARG A 80 -10.05 -3.00 -9.69
C ARG A 80 -10.16 -4.06 -8.59
N THR A 81 -9.92 -5.33 -8.89
CA THR A 81 -9.96 -6.44 -7.92
C THR A 81 -8.90 -6.25 -6.85
N ARG A 82 -7.66 -5.90 -7.22
CA ARG A 82 -6.58 -5.63 -6.25
C ARG A 82 -6.90 -4.45 -5.34
N GLY A 83 -7.39 -3.35 -5.91
CA GLY A 83 -7.84 -2.20 -5.11
C GLY A 83 -9.00 -2.53 -4.16
N MET A 84 -9.89 -3.45 -4.55
CA MET A 84 -10.97 -3.97 -3.71
C MET A 84 -10.42 -4.86 -2.59
N ALA A 85 -9.50 -5.79 -2.89
CA ALA A 85 -8.90 -6.68 -1.91
C ALA A 85 -8.23 -5.88 -0.80
N VAL A 86 -7.42 -4.88 -1.16
CA VAL A 86 -6.79 -3.95 -0.23
C VAL A 86 -7.78 -3.27 0.71
N TRP A 87 -8.92 -2.82 0.18
CA TRP A 87 -9.92 -2.13 0.99
C TRP A 87 -10.55 -3.09 1.99
N TRP A 88 -10.97 -4.28 1.57
CA TRP A 88 -11.58 -5.28 2.45
C TRP A 88 -10.61 -5.84 3.48
N LEU A 89 -9.37 -6.13 3.12
CA LEU A 89 -8.37 -6.63 4.07
C LEU A 89 -8.20 -5.66 5.25
N ARG A 90 -8.14 -4.35 4.97
CA ARG A 90 -8.07 -3.32 6.01
C ARG A 90 -9.27 -3.37 6.95
N HIS A 91 -10.48 -3.38 6.39
CA HIS A 91 -11.72 -3.39 7.18
C HIS A 91 -11.85 -4.67 8.01
N ILE A 92 -11.53 -5.82 7.43
CA ILE A 92 -11.60 -7.12 8.10
C ILE A 92 -10.55 -7.19 9.21
N PHE A 93 -9.29 -6.86 8.93
CA PHE A 93 -8.23 -6.94 9.95
C PHE A 93 -8.43 -5.92 11.09
N ASN A 94 -8.94 -4.73 10.80
CA ASN A 94 -9.26 -3.73 11.83
C ASN A 94 -10.43 -4.16 12.71
N SER A 95 -11.36 -4.98 12.18
CA SER A 95 -12.46 -5.54 12.99
C SER A 95 -11.99 -6.56 14.05
N PHE A 96 -10.77 -7.08 13.93
CA PHE A 96 -10.19 -8.02 14.89
C PHE A 96 -9.57 -7.26 16.07
N ASN A 97 -10.18 -7.39 17.25
CA ASN A 97 -9.83 -6.63 18.45
C ASN A 97 -8.89 -7.36 19.45
N TRP A 98 -8.44 -8.57 19.09
CA TRP A 98 -7.63 -9.43 19.95
C TRP A 98 -6.15 -9.43 19.58
N TRP A 99 -5.75 -8.74 18.51
CA TRP A 99 -4.37 -8.66 18.02
C TRP A 99 -3.96 -7.26 17.60
N LYS A 100 -2.65 -7.09 17.44
CA LYS A 100 -2.03 -6.04 16.63
C LYS A 100 -1.21 -6.72 15.54
N ALA A 101 -1.55 -6.48 14.29
CA ALA A 101 -0.93 -7.19 13.19
C ALA A 101 -0.09 -6.28 12.31
N TYR A 102 0.99 -6.83 11.76
CA TYR A 102 1.97 -6.11 10.97
C TYR A 102 2.19 -6.79 9.64
N VAL A 103 2.09 -6.05 8.54
CA VAL A 103 2.47 -6.57 7.23
C VAL A 103 4.00 -6.67 7.18
N VAL A 104 4.56 -7.86 7.12
CA VAL A 104 6.02 -8.06 7.00
C VAL A 104 6.47 -8.35 5.57
N ASN A 105 5.54 -8.71 4.69
CA ASN A 105 5.73 -8.71 3.25
C ASN A 105 4.38 -8.66 2.51
N ALA A 106 4.32 -8.02 1.34
CA ALA A 106 3.13 -7.99 0.51
C ALA A 106 3.49 -7.84 -0.98
N GLU A 107 2.73 -8.51 -1.85
CA GLU A 107 2.94 -8.48 -3.29
C GLU A 107 2.31 -7.23 -3.95
N GLY A 108 3.05 -6.13 -4.14
CA GLY A 108 2.44 -5.00 -4.88
C GLY A 108 3.34 -3.84 -5.25
N GLU A 109 4.32 -3.50 -4.43
CA GLU A 109 5.23 -2.38 -4.72
C GLU A 109 6.09 -2.65 -5.94
N ARG A 110 6.62 -3.88 -6.03
CA ARG A 110 7.38 -4.38 -7.18
C ARG A 110 6.55 -4.40 -8.47
N LYS A 111 5.24 -4.64 -8.35
CA LYS A 111 4.31 -4.71 -9.49
C LYS A 111 3.67 -3.35 -9.82
N GLY A 112 3.95 -2.30 -9.05
CA GLY A 112 3.32 -0.99 -9.23
C GLY A 112 1.79 -1.01 -9.02
N MET A 113 1.29 -2.00 -8.27
CA MET A 113 -0.14 -2.24 -8.07
C MET A 113 -0.56 -1.95 -6.63
N PRO A 114 -1.82 -1.56 -6.39
CA PRO A 114 -2.28 -1.32 -5.03
C PRO A 114 -2.30 -2.62 -4.22
N MET A 115 -1.45 -2.69 -3.20
CA MET A 115 -1.52 -3.63 -2.07
C MET A 115 -1.31 -2.92 -0.73
N LEU A 116 -1.43 -3.67 0.38
CA LEU A 116 -0.99 -3.21 1.71
C LEU A 116 0.52 -2.96 1.66
N TYR A 117 0.98 -1.91 2.31
CA TYR A 117 2.42 -1.59 2.33
C TYR A 117 3.13 -2.39 3.42
N ILE A 118 4.42 -2.66 3.26
CA ILE A 118 5.17 -3.42 4.26
C ILE A 118 5.46 -2.49 5.45
N GLY A 119 5.21 -3.00 6.64
CA GLY A 119 5.14 -2.28 7.91
C GLY A 119 3.77 -1.66 8.21
N GLU A 120 2.75 -1.88 7.36
CA GLU A 120 1.37 -1.48 7.68
C GLU A 120 0.85 -2.21 8.93
N LYS A 121 0.11 -1.49 9.78
CA LYS A 121 -0.44 -1.96 11.05
C LYS A 121 -1.96 -2.12 10.94
N PHE A 122 -2.51 -3.15 11.56
CA PHE A 122 -3.96 -3.40 11.66
C PHE A 122 -4.37 -3.87 13.05
N GLY A 123 -5.66 -3.69 13.33
CA GLY A 123 -6.30 -4.13 14.56
C GLY A 123 -5.94 -3.22 15.74
N SER A 124 -6.74 -3.31 16.80
CA SER A 124 -6.45 -2.66 18.07
C SER A 124 -6.25 -3.75 19.12
N ALA A 125 -5.11 -3.75 19.82
CA ALA A 125 -4.92 -4.64 20.96
C ALA A 125 -5.77 -4.12 22.13
N THR A 126 -7.03 -4.52 22.19
CA THR A 126 -7.84 -4.28 23.38
C THR A 126 -7.40 -5.26 24.48
N GLY A 127 -6.41 -4.86 25.28
CA GLY A 127 -6.20 -5.41 26.62
C GLY A 127 -4.90 -6.17 26.91
N HIS A 128 -4.08 -6.58 25.93
CA HIS A 128 -2.81 -7.26 26.19
C HIS A 128 -1.72 -6.88 25.18
N GLN A 129 -0.57 -6.39 25.68
CA GLN A 129 0.58 -5.96 24.86
C GLN A 129 1.25 -7.12 24.09
N ASP A 130 0.97 -8.37 24.44
CA ASP A 130 1.69 -9.55 23.93
C ASP A 130 1.03 -10.25 22.72
N ASN A 131 -0.06 -9.69 22.16
CA ASN A 131 -0.78 -10.28 21.02
C ASN A 131 -0.38 -9.64 19.68
N GLU A 132 0.90 -9.71 19.33
CA GLU A 132 1.41 -9.19 18.06
C GLU A 132 1.58 -10.30 17.01
N ALA A 133 1.11 -10.06 15.79
CA ALA A 133 1.19 -11.02 14.69
C ALA A 133 1.84 -10.42 13.44
N ASP A 134 2.55 -11.25 12.69
CA ASP A 134 3.04 -10.92 11.36
C ASP A 134 2.06 -11.44 10.30
N ILE A 135 1.89 -10.66 9.23
CA ILE A 135 1.09 -10.99 8.06
C ILE A 135 1.96 -10.92 6.81
N VAL A 136 1.90 -11.96 5.97
CA VAL A 136 2.38 -11.93 4.59
C VAL A 136 1.22 -12.13 3.63
N ILE A 137 1.15 -11.31 2.58
CA ILE A 137 0.03 -11.31 1.63
C ILE A 137 0.56 -11.50 0.22
N SER A 138 0.15 -12.59 -0.44
CA SER A 138 0.24 -12.68 -1.90
C SER A 138 -1.13 -12.39 -2.48
N ALA A 139 -1.19 -11.29 -3.23
CA ALA A 139 -2.41 -10.60 -3.59
C ALA A 139 -3.24 -11.43 -4.54
N PHE A 140 -2.69 -12.05 -5.56
CA PHE A 140 -3.43 -12.96 -6.44
C PHE A 140 -2.42 -13.78 -7.25
N GLU A 141 -2.37 -15.08 -7.01
CA GLU A 141 -1.60 -15.97 -7.89
C GLU A 141 -2.40 -16.19 -9.17
N ASN A 142 -1.75 -15.92 -10.32
CA ASN A 142 -2.33 -16.04 -11.65
C ASN A 142 -3.64 -15.25 -11.86
N ASP A 143 -3.61 -13.97 -11.48
CA ASP A 143 -4.76 -13.04 -11.62
C ASP A 143 -5.30 -12.88 -13.05
N GLN A 144 -4.54 -13.25 -14.08
CA GLN A 144 -5.00 -13.30 -15.46
C GLN A 144 -6.20 -14.22 -15.65
N CYS A 145 -6.34 -15.29 -14.86
CA CYS A 145 -7.52 -16.18 -14.89
C CYS A 145 -8.82 -15.51 -14.46
N ILE A 146 -8.76 -14.32 -13.84
CA ILE A 146 -9.96 -13.54 -13.48
C ILE A 146 -10.58 -12.91 -14.73
N VAL A 147 -9.77 -12.53 -15.71
CA VAL A 147 -10.20 -11.76 -16.90
C VAL A 147 -10.09 -12.52 -18.21
N ASN A 148 -9.28 -13.58 -18.25
CA ASN A 148 -9.08 -14.41 -19.42
C ASN A 148 -9.49 -15.87 -19.16
N PRO A 149 -10.60 -16.35 -19.77
CA PRO A 149 -11.10 -17.70 -19.57
C PRO A 149 -10.22 -18.76 -20.25
N GLU A 150 -9.36 -18.37 -21.19
CA GLU A 150 -8.38 -19.27 -21.81
C GLU A 150 -7.13 -19.47 -20.94
N SER A 151 -6.94 -18.62 -19.91
CA SER A 151 -5.81 -18.74 -19.00
C SER A 151 -5.93 -20.02 -18.16
N LYS A 152 -4.91 -20.87 -18.24
CA LYS A 152 -4.83 -22.14 -17.50
C LYS A 152 -4.15 -21.92 -16.14
N GLY A 153 -4.40 -22.83 -15.20
CA GLY A 153 -3.76 -22.84 -13.88
C GLY A 153 -4.63 -22.34 -12.73
N GLY A 154 -5.76 -21.66 -12.99
CA GLY A 154 -6.65 -21.17 -11.93
C GLY A 154 -6.10 -19.94 -11.22
N ALA A 155 -6.81 -19.48 -10.17
CA ALA A 155 -6.43 -18.30 -9.40
C ALA A 155 -6.75 -18.48 -7.92
N ILE A 156 -5.83 -18.03 -7.06
CA ILE A 156 -6.03 -18.02 -5.61
C ILE A 156 -5.64 -16.67 -5.00
N PHE A 157 -6.12 -16.41 -3.79
CA PHE A 157 -5.69 -15.30 -2.93
C PHE A 157 -5.17 -15.91 -1.63
N ALA A 158 -3.95 -15.57 -1.20
CA ALA A 158 -3.26 -16.25 -0.10
C ALA A 158 -2.68 -15.30 0.95
N VAL A 159 -2.81 -15.69 2.21
CA VAL A 159 -2.30 -14.95 3.38
C VAL A 159 -1.66 -15.91 4.37
N GLY A 160 -0.47 -15.56 4.85
CA GLY A 160 0.23 -16.22 5.93
C GLY A 160 0.19 -15.36 7.20
N TYR A 161 0.02 -16.01 8.34
CA TYR A 161 0.00 -15.39 9.66
C TYR A 161 0.98 -16.12 10.57
N SER A 162 1.61 -15.39 11.48
CA SER A 162 2.50 -15.97 12.49
C SER A 162 2.55 -15.08 13.72
N GLU A 163 2.99 -15.61 14.85
CA GLU A 163 3.46 -14.77 15.96
C GLU A 163 4.53 -13.77 15.47
N ARG A 164 4.60 -12.60 16.12
CA ARG A 164 5.54 -11.53 15.79
C ARG A 164 6.98 -12.03 15.68
N GLY A 165 7.64 -11.71 14.57
CA GLY A 165 9.00 -12.15 14.25
C GLY A 165 9.10 -13.59 13.74
N GLY A 166 7.96 -14.27 13.53
CA GLY A 166 7.87 -15.63 13.01
C GLY A 166 7.96 -15.72 11.48
N LEU A 167 7.64 -14.65 10.75
CA LEU A 167 7.80 -14.57 9.29
C LEU A 167 8.96 -13.66 8.91
N PHE A 168 9.59 -13.95 7.77
CA PHE A 168 10.69 -13.15 7.26
C PHE A 168 10.20 -11.76 6.82
N ASN A 169 10.69 -10.76 7.53
CA ASN A 169 10.41 -9.36 7.26
C ASN A 169 11.40 -8.82 6.23
N SER A 170 10.92 -8.44 5.05
CA SER A 170 11.76 -7.99 3.95
C SER A 170 10.98 -7.07 3.01
N PRO A 171 11.65 -6.27 2.17
CA PRO A 171 10.96 -5.54 1.11
C PRO A 171 10.34 -6.49 0.05
N ASP A 172 9.41 -5.97 -0.75
CA ASP A 172 8.85 -6.66 -1.93
C ASP A 172 9.90 -6.67 -3.06
N MET A 173 10.82 -7.63 -2.99
CA MET A 173 11.87 -7.84 -3.97
C MET A 173 11.73 -9.21 -4.65
N TYR A 174 12.58 -9.44 -5.65
CA TYR A 174 12.75 -10.75 -6.24
C TYR A 174 13.77 -11.57 -5.45
N GLY A 175 13.57 -12.88 -5.43
CA GLY A 175 14.55 -13.84 -4.96
C GLY A 175 14.61 -15.05 -5.87
N VAL A 176 15.78 -15.69 -5.94
CA VAL A 176 15.91 -17.03 -6.51
C VAL A 176 15.56 -18.06 -5.46
N LYS A 177 14.66 -18.99 -5.76
CA LYS A 177 14.19 -20.05 -4.85
C LYS A 177 14.41 -21.44 -5.42
N THR A 178 14.62 -22.40 -4.53
CA THR A 178 14.55 -23.84 -4.80
C THR A 178 13.67 -24.48 -3.75
N ILE A 179 12.71 -25.31 -4.14
CA ILE A 179 11.85 -26.05 -3.22
C ILE A 179 11.83 -27.52 -3.63
N VAL A 180 12.07 -28.43 -2.68
CA VAL A 180 12.00 -29.87 -2.87
C VAL A 180 11.13 -30.53 -1.81
N GLY A 181 10.49 -31.63 -2.19
CA GLY A 181 9.63 -32.41 -1.28
C GLY A 181 10.44 -33.35 -0.39
N ASN A 182 9.75 -34.06 0.51
CA ASN A 182 10.35 -34.98 1.48
C ASN A 182 11.28 -36.04 0.82
N LYS A 183 10.98 -36.45 -0.42
CA LYS A 183 11.79 -37.38 -1.22
C LYS A 183 13.26 -36.95 -1.39
N TYR A 184 13.54 -35.64 -1.43
CA TYR A 184 14.88 -35.08 -1.64
C TYR A 184 15.35 -34.18 -0.50
N LYS A 185 14.66 -34.20 0.64
CA LYS A 185 15.06 -33.48 1.83
C LYS A 185 16.43 -33.96 2.31
N GLY A 186 17.36 -33.05 2.56
CA GLY A 186 18.75 -33.38 2.90
C GLY A 186 19.63 -33.75 1.71
N ALA A 187 19.16 -33.63 0.46
CA ALA A 187 20.00 -33.84 -0.73
C ALA A 187 21.06 -32.73 -0.91
N GLY A 188 20.93 -31.59 -0.20
CA GLY A 188 21.85 -30.45 -0.30
C GLY A 188 21.59 -29.53 -1.50
N VAL A 189 20.34 -29.50 -1.99
CA VAL A 189 19.89 -28.60 -3.05
C VAL A 189 19.94 -27.16 -2.54
N LYS A 190 20.57 -26.26 -3.32
CA LYS A 190 20.71 -24.85 -2.95
C LYS A 190 20.54 -23.94 -4.16
N VAL A 191 20.02 -22.74 -3.95
CA VAL A 191 19.88 -21.70 -5.00
C VAL A 191 21.20 -21.23 -5.59
N THR A 192 22.31 -21.34 -4.85
CA THR A 192 23.65 -20.94 -5.32
C THR A 192 24.36 -22.04 -6.11
N ASN A 193 23.81 -23.25 -6.16
CA ASN A 193 24.31 -24.31 -7.03
C ASN A 193 23.77 -24.13 -8.45
N GLY A 194 24.58 -24.45 -9.47
CA GLY A 194 24.07 -24.63 -10.82
C GLY A 194 23.04 -25.76 -10.89
N ILE A 195 22.04 -25.63 -11.77
CA ILE A 195 20.94 -26.60 -11.88
C ILE A 195 21.43 -28.04 -12.11
N THR A 196 22.43 -28.25 -12.95
CA THR A 196 23.03 -29.58 -13.20
C THR A 196 23.54 -30.23 -11.91
N ARG A 197 24.16 -29.43 -11.02
CA ARG A 197 24.64 -29.91 -9.71
C ARG A 197 23.47 -30.28 -8.81
N ASN A 198 22.44 -29.44 -8.72
CA ASN A 198 21.25 -29.73 -7.91
C ASN A 198 20.56 -31.02 -8.35
N LEU A 199 20.34 -31.21 -9.65
CA LEU A 199 19.74 -32.44 -10.19
C LEU A 199 20.60 -33.68 -9.92
N ARG A 200 21.93 -33.56 -10.05
CA ARG A 200 22.85 -34.66 -9.71
C ARG A 200 22.78 -35.01 -8.22
N LEU A 201 22.73 -34.01 -7.33
CA LEU A 201 22.59 -34.23 -5.88
C LEU A 201 21.28 -34.93 -5.53
N MET A 202 20.16 -34.47 -6.12
CA MET A 202 18.86 -35.12 -5.99
C MET A 202 18.89 -36.57 -6.47
N SER A 203 19.52 -36.81 -7.62
CA SER A 203 19.63 -38.13 -8.23
C SER A 203 20.45 -39.09 -7.36
N VAL A 204 21.61 -38.65 -6.88
CA VAL A 204 22.42 -39.41 -5.90
C VAL A 204 21.60 -39.75 -4.66
N HIS A 205 20.84 -38.79 -4.12
CA HIS A 205 20.04 -38.98 -2.92
C HIS A 205 18.93 -40.03 -3.15
N ALA A 206 18.18 -39.93 -4.26
CA ALA A 206 17.14 -40.89 -4.61
C ALA A 206 17.69 -42.30 -4.85
N LEU A 207 18.84 -42.44 -5.53
CA LEU A 207 19.46 -43.75 -5.75
C LEU A 207 19.90 -44.40 -4.44
N LYS A 208 20.51 -43.62 -3.53
CA LYS A 208 20.91 -44.11 -2.20
C LYS A 208 19.72 -44.58 -1.38
N ASN A 209 18.65 -43.79 -1.31
CA ASN A 209 17.45 -44.17 -0.55
C ASN A 209 16.76 -45.41 -1.13
N ASN A 210 16.89 -45.64 -2.44
CA ASN A 210 16.35 -46.81 -3.12
C ASN A 210 17.33 -48.00 -3.18
N GLY A 211 18.50 -47.93 -2.53
CA GLY A 211 19.51 -49.00 -2.54
C GLY A 211 20.10 -49.31 -3.92
N LYS A 212 20.05 -48.35 -4.86
CA LYS A 212 20.56 -48.52 -6.23
C LYS A 212 22.00 -48.06 -6.36
N GLU A 213 22.75 -48.72 -7.24
CA GLU A 213 24.13 -48.36 -7.54
C GLU A 213 24.22 -46.97 -8.19
N ILE A 214 25.22 -46.18 -7.78
CA ILE A 214 25.46 -44.83 -8.29
C ILE A 214 26.40 -44.92 -9.50
N THR A 215 25.82 -45.20 -10.67
CA THR A 215 26.51 -45.14 -11.97
C THR A 215 26.07 -43.91 -12.75
N GLU A 216 26.87 -43.43 -13.71
CA GLU A 216 26.50 -42.24 -14.49
C GLU A 216 25.21 -42.45 -15.30
N GLN A 217 24.99 -43.68 -15.79
CA GLN A 217 23.75 -44.05 -16.46
C GLN A 217 22.53 -43.97 -15.52
N ASN A 218 22.61 -44.57 -14.32
CA ASN A 218 21.53 -44.50 -13.33
C ASN A 218 21.26 -43.06 -12.89
N LEU A 219 22.31 -42.23 -12.77
CA LEU A 219 22.16 -40.82 -12.44
C LEU A 219 21.35 -40.08 -13.52
N CYS A 220 21.70 -40.29 -14.79
CA CYS A 220 21.00 -39.68 -15.92
C CYS A 220 19.55 -40.16 -16.02
N ASP A 221 19.30 -41.45 -15.82
CA ASP A 221 17.96 -42.02 -15.91
C ASP A 221 17.04 -41.58 -14.77
N GLU A 222 17.60 -41.33 -13.58
CA GLU A 222 16.83 -40.72 -12.49
C GLU A 222 16.56 -39.23 -12.74
N ILE A 223 17.52 -38.48 -13.30
CA ILE A 223 17.33 -37.06 -13.68
C ILE A 223 16.19 -36.90 -14.71
N LYS A 224 16.13 -37.78 -15.72
CA LYS A 224 15.06 -37.76 -16.75
C LYS A 224 13.64 -37.96 -16.20
N LYS A 225 13.51 -38.58 -15.02
CA LYS A 225 12.22 -38.80 -14.36
C LYS A 225 11.78 -37.61 -13.52
N MET A 226 12.70 -36.71 -13.18
CA MET A 226 12.40 -35.57 -12.34
C MET A 226 11.46 -34.60 -13.05
N LYS A 227 10.47 -34.11 -12.32
CA LYS A 227 9.54 -33.07 -12.74
C LYS A 227 9.93 -31.74 -12.11
N VAL A 228 10.24 -30.76 -12.94
CA VAL A 228 10.74 -29.45 -12.52
C VAL A 228 9.80 -28.35 -12.96
N VAL A 229 9.30 -27.57 -12.01
CA VAL A 229 8.46 -26.40 -12.26
C VAL A 229 9.32 -25.14 -12.35
N VAL A 230 9.11 -24.35 -13.41
CA VAL A 230 9.82 -23.08 -13.66
C VAL A 230 8.85 -22.04 -14.21
N LEU A 231 8.95 -20.79 -13.73
CA LEU A 231 8.23 -19.67 -14.34
C LEU A 231 8.70 -19.42 -15.78
N ASP A 232 7.78 -19.35 -16.74
CA ASP A 232 8.09 -19.03 -18.14
C ASP A 232 8.33 -17.53 -18.31
N ARG A 233 9.61 -17.15 -18.20
CA ARG A 233 10.05 -15.75 -18.24
C ARG A 233 11.36 -15.64 -19.01
N PRO A 234 11.62 -14.51 -19.71
CA PRO A 234 12.88 -14.30 -20.42
C PRO A 234 14.13 -14.58 -19.57
N ARG A 235 14.13 -14.11 -18.32
CA ARG A 235 15.20 -14.34 -17.32
C ARG A 235 15.53 -15.82 -17.04
N HIS A 236 14.62 -16.76 -17.32
CA HIS A 236 14.82 -18.20 -17.09
C HIS A 236 15.23 -18.97 -18.33
N LYS A 237 15.38 -18.32 -19.49
CA LYS A 237 15.69 -18.99 -20.76
C LYS A 237 16.89 -19.93 -20.68
N LYS A 238 17.99 -19.52 -20.04
CA LYS A 238 19.18 -20.38 -19.87
C LYS A 238 18.93 -21.56 -18.92
N LEU A 239 18.21 -21.34 -17.82
CA LEU A 239 17.80 -22.40 -16.90
C LEU A 239 16.96 -23.45 -17.64
N ILE A 240 15.95 -23.00 -18.38
CA ILE A 240 15.07 -23.86 -19.19
C ILE A 240 15.89 -24.63 -20.24
N ASN A 241 16.75 -23.96 -21.01
CA ASN A 241 17.60 -24.63 -22.01
C ASN A 241 18.50 -25.70 -21.37
N THR A 242 19.04 -25.44 -20.18
CA THR A 242 19.86 -26.43 -19.46
C THR A 242 19.02 -27.64 -19.03
N LEU A 243 17.81 -27.42 -18.50
CA LEU A 243 16.88 -28.50 -18.15
C LEU A 243 16.50 -29.35 -19.38
N ILE A 244 16.25 -28.71 -20.54
CA ILE A 244 15.96 -29.40 -21.80
C ILE A 244 17.15 -30.27 -22.20
N SER A 245 18.38 -29.74 -22.13
CA SER A 245 19.59 -30.51 -22.47
C SER A 245 19.81 -31.75 -21.59
N LEU A 246 19.29 -31.72 -20.36
CA LEU A 246 19.34 -32.83 -19.41
C LEU A 246 18.14 -33.79 -19.53
N SER A 247 17.22 -33.55 -20.48
CA SER A 247 16.01 -34.35 -20.72
C SER A 247 15.11 -34.52 -19.49
N VAL A 248 15.06 -33.48 -18.64
CA VAL A 248 14.18 -33.40 -17.46
C VAL A 248 12.74 -33.09 -17.89
N GLN A 249 11.73 -33.54 -17.13
CA GLN A 249 10.33 -33.17 -17.39
C GLN A 249 10.06 -31.75 -16.86
N ILE A 250 9.94 -30.77 -17.76
CA ILE A 250 9.73 -29.37 -17.39
C ILE A 250 8.25 -29.04 -17.42
N ILE A 251 7.76 -28.39 -16.35
CA ILE A 251 6.43 -27.82 -16.28
C ILE A 251 6.56 -26.30 -16.22
N LEU A 252 6.15 -25.63 -17.30
CA LEU A 252 6.20 -24.18 -17.40
C LEU A 252 4.90 -23.57 -16.88
N VAL A 253 5.04 -22.63 -15.94
CA VAL A 253 3.93 -21.86 -15.34
C VAL A 253 4.13 -20.38 -15.65
N LYS A 254 3.06 -19.63 -15.93
CA LYS A 254 3.21 -18.21 -16.32
C LYS A 254 3.38 -17.29 -15.12
N ASP A 255 2.42 -17.33 -14.20
CA ASP A 255 2.25 -16.33 -13.14
C ASP A 255 2.09 -16.96 -11.75
N ASP A 256 2.30 -18.27 -11.60
CA ASP A 256 2.05 -19.04 -10.37
C ASP A 256 3.26 -19.87 -9.97
N ASP A 257 4.02 -19.39 -8.98
CA ASP A 257 5.13 -20.15 -8.39
C ASP A 257 4.90 -20.50 -6.92
N LEU A 258 3.67 -20.33 -6.43
CA LEU A 258 3.24 -20.66 -5.07
C LEU A 258 2.48 -21.98 -5.04
N THR A 259 1.39 -22.14 -5.80
CA THR A 259 0.54 -23.33 -5.68
C THR A 259 1.20 -24.64 -6.13
N PRO A 260 2.20 -24.67 -7.04
CA PRO A 260 2.97 -25.89 -7.29
C PRO A 260 3.62 -26.48 -6.03
N THR A 261 3.78 -25.70 -4.95
CA THR A 261 4.26 -26.20 -3.65
C THR A 261 3.34 -27.29 -3.10
N PHE A 262 2.03 -27.24 -3.32
CA PHE A 262 1.12 -28.32 -2.91
C PHE A 262 1.42 -29.65 -3.63
N ALA A 263 1.83 -29.58 -4.90
CA ALA A 263 2.25 -30.76 -5.66
C ALA A 263 3.62 -31.30 -5.22
N ILE A 264 4.52 -30.44 -4.73
CA ILE A 264 5.76 -30.86 -4.06
C ILE A 264 5.43 -31.70 -2.81
N ILE A 265 4.49 -31.25 -1.97
CA ILE A 265 4.08 -31.97 -0.76
C ILE A 265 3.49 -33.35 -1.11
N ARG A 266 2.70 -33.44 -2.17
CA ARG A 266 2.12 -34.71 -2.65
C ARG A 266 3.11 -35.60 -3.42
N GLY A 267 4.33 -35.12 -3.70
CA GLY A 267 5.33 -35.85 -4.49
C GLY A 267 5.01 -35.95 -5.99
N GLU A 268 4.11 -35.09 -6.50
CA GLU A 268 3.75 -35.01 -7.92
C GLU A 268 4.77 -34.22 -8.74
N VAL A 269 5.49 -33.31 -8.08
CA VAL A 269 6.59 -32.48 -8.60
C VAL A 269 7.82 -32.73 -7.72
N ASP A 270 9.02 -32.73 -8.31
CA ASP A 270 10.27 -33.01 -7.59
C ASP A 270 11.05 -31.74 -7.20
N LEU A 271 10.97 -30.67 -8.01
CA LEU A 271 11.67 -29.40 -7.78
C LEU A 271 10.89 -28.20 -8.34
N ILE A 272 10.78 -27.13 -7.56
CA ILE A 272 10.47 -25.78 -8.06
C ILE A 272 11.78 -24.99 -8.04
N ILE A 273 12.15 -24.35 -9.15
CA ILE A 273 13.37 -23.53 -9.21
C ILE A 273 13.21 -22.30 -10.11
N GLY A 274 13.77 -21.18 -9.65
CA GLY A 274 13.88 -19.96 -10.46
C GLY A 274 13.73 -18.69 -9.62
N VAL A 275 13.64 -17.56 -10.31
CA VAL A 275 13.43 -16.22 -9.76
C VAL A 275 11.93 -15.88 -9.71
N GLY A 276 11.46 -15.66 -8.49
CA GLY A 276 10.09 -15.31 -8.13
C GLY A 276 10.03 -14.14 -7.16
N GLY A 277 8.84 -13.78 -6.70
CA GLY A 277 8.70 -12.80 -5.62
C GLY A 277 8.97 -13.42 -4.24
N ILE A 278 9.42 -12.59 -3.31
CA ILE A 278 9.63 -12.99 -1.91
C ILE A 278 8.31 -13.29 -1.16
N PRO A 279 7.20 -12.53 -1.29
CA PRO A 279 5.98 -12.88 -0.56
C PRO A 279 5.48 -14.30 -0.88
N GLU A 280 5.52 -14.69 -2.15
CA GLU A 280 5.20 -16.03 -2.63
C GLU A 280 6.16 -17.08 -2.05
N ALA A 281 7.44 -16.74 -1.89
CA ALA A 281 8.45 -17.60 -1.27
C ALA A 281 8.21 -17.82 0.24
N ILE A 282 7.81 -16.79 0.97
CA ILE A 282 7.49 -16.91 2.42
C ILE A 282 6.24 -17.79 2.61
N LEU A 283 5.22 -17.61 1.77
CA LEU A 283 4.04 -18.47 1.79
C LEU A 283 4.37 -19.94 1.47
N SER A 284 5.21 -20.18 0.46
CA SER A 284 5.76 -21.52 0.20
C SER A 284 6.52 -22.07 1.40
N ALA A 285 7.29 -21.25 2.12
CA ALA A 285 8.02 -21.67 3.31
C ALA A 285 7.09 -22.13 4.44
N ILE A 286 5.96 -21.44 4.67
CA ILE A 286 4.93 -21.88 5.65
C ILE A 286 4.41 -23.28 5.27
N ILE A 287 4.11 -23.50 3.99
CA ILE A 287 3.65 -24.81 3.49
C ILE A 287 4.72 -25.88 3.75
N ILE A 288 5.97 -25.60 3.43
CA ILE A 288 7.10 -26.54 3.59
C ILE A 288 7.42 -26.84 5.06
N GLU A 289 7.37 -25.85 5.94
CA GLU A 289 7.62 -26.08 7.37
C GLU A 289 6.51 -26.90 8.03
N LYS A 290 5.24 -26.66 7.67
CA LYS A 290 4.13 -27.41 8.26
C LYS A 290 3.86 -28.78 7.62
N LEU A 291 4.13 -28.95 6.33
CA LEU A 291 3.81 -30.20 5.61
C LEU A 291 5.04 -31.00 5.15
N GLY A 292 6.24 -30.45 5.28
CA GLY A 292 7.51 -31.11 4.98
C GLY A 292 8.15 -30.67 3.65
N GLY A 293 9.40 -31.09 3.46
CA GLY A 293 10.28 -30.66 2.36
C GLY A 293 11.48 -29.84 2.84
N GLU A 294 12.13 -29.18 1.89
CA GLU A 294 13.24 -28.26 2.11
C GLU A 294 13.20 -27.14 1.07
N MET A 295 13.54 -25.92 1.49
CA MET A 295 13.58 -24.76 0.64
C MET A 295 14.86 -23.96 0.87
N SER A 296 15.35 -23.33 -0.19
CA SER A 296 16.32 -22.24 -0.07
C SER A 296 15.93 -21.05 -0.92
N LEU A 297 16.22 -19.85 -0.45
CA LEU A 297 15.96 -18.57 -1.09
C LEU A 297 17.21 -17.69 -0.99
N ARG A 298 17.44 -16.86 -2.00
CA ARG A 298 18.36 -15.73 -1.91
C ARG A 298 17.77 -14.51 -2.62
N ILE A 299 17.78 -13.36 -1.96
CA ILE A 299 17.35 -12.08 -2.55
C ILE A 299 18.29 -11.68 -3.68
N LEU A 300 17.73 -10.99 -4.68
CA LEU A 300 18.47 -10.54 -5.86
C LEU A 300 18.26 -9.04 -6.10
N PRO A 301 19.29 -8.33 -6.59
CA PRO A 301 19.10 -6.99 -7.15
C PRO A 301 18.09 -7.01 -8.29
N MET A 302 17.27 -5.97 -8.41
CA MET A 302 16.19 -5.88 -9.40
C MET A 302 16.71 -6.04 -10.84
N GLU A 303 17.85 -5.44 -11.17
CA GLU A 303 18.46 -5.59 -12.50
C GLU A 303 18.86 -7.04 -12.80
N VAL A 304 19.38 -7.76 -11.79
CA VAL A 304 19.77 -9.17 -11.95
C VAL A 304 18.53 -10.06 -12.08
N ALA A 305 17.47 -9.74 -11.33
CA ALA A 305 16.23 -10.49 -11.35
C ALA A 305 15.43 -10.32 -12.64
N LEU A 306 15.55 -9.18 -13.34
CA LEU A 306 14.80 -8.90 -14.57
C LEU A 306 15.57 -9.17 -15.87
N ASP A 307 16.89 -9.18 -15.84
CA ASP A 307 17.77 -9.32 -17.02
C ASP A 307 18.31 -10.77 -17.18
N GLU A 308 18.91 -11.09 -18.33
CA GLU A 308 19.60 -12.36 -18.58
C GLU A 308 20.88 -12.53 -17.72
N ARG A 309 21.28 -11.49 -16.98
CA ARG A 309 22.45 -11.44 -16.08
C ARG A 309 22.37 -12.41 -14.89
N LEU A 310 21.20 -12.99 -14.63
CA LEU A 310 21.04 -14.12 -13.71
C LEU A 310 22.05 -15.25 -14.00
N SER A 311 22.41 -15.40 -15.28
CA SER A 311 23.19 -16.51 -15.83
C SER A 311 24.73 -16.37 -15.75
N GLY A 312 25.24 -15.41 -14.98
CA GLY A 312 26.68 -15.10 -14.85
C GLY A 312 27.36 -15.66 -13.61
N SER A 313 28.35 -14.92 -13.08
CA SER A 313 28.99 -15.19 -11.79
C SER A 313 28.08 -14.78 -10.64
N LEU A 314 28.16 -15.46 -9.49
CA LEU A 314 27.47 -15.06 -8.24
C LEU A 314 27.83 -13.63 -7.82
N SER A 315 28.98 -13.11 -8.25
CA SER A 315 29.37 -11.71 -8.02
C SER A 315 28.38 -10.69 -8.62
N ASN A 316 27.63 -11.05 -9.67
CA ASN A 316 26.60 -10.19 -10.23
C ASN A 316 25.45 -9.98 -9.24
N TRP A 317 25.18 -10.96 -8.38
CA TRP A 317 24.08 -10.93 -7.41
C TRP A 317 24.39 -10.00 -6.22
N GLU A 318 25.58 -9.40 -6.18
CA GLU A 318 26.01 -8.44 -5.15
C GLU A 318 25.82 -6.97 -5.60
N LEU A 319 25.35 -6.73 -6.83
CA LEU A 319 25.31 -5.40 -7.46
C LEU A 319 24.03 -4.62 -7.16
N PHE A 320 23.66 -4.48 -5.89
CA PHE A 320 22.53 -3.62 -5.47
C PHE A 320 22.83 -2.15 -5.72
N LYS A 321 21.83 -1.40 -6.18
CA LYS A 321 21.87 0.07 -6.24
C LYS A 321 21.76 0.68 -4.85
N LYS A 322 22.23 1.91 -4.66
CA LYS A 322 22.21 2.58 -3.34
C LYS A 322 20.79 2.70 -2.80
N ASN A 323 19.79 2.98 -3.64
CA ASN A 323 18.39 3.02 -3.22
C ASN A 323 17.86 1.64 -2.77
N GLU A 324 18.23 0.54 -3.43
CA GLU A 324 17.91 -0.82 -2.98
C GLU A 324 18.58 -1.13 -1.65
N ILE A 325 19.83 -0.71 -1.47
CA ILE A 325 20.58 -0.87 -0.21
C ILE A 325 19.93 -0.07 0.92
N ASP A 326 19.50 1.16 0.65
CA ASP A 326 18.80 2.01 1.63
C ASP A 326 17.51 1.33 2.11
N ILE A 327 16.74 0.74 1.19
CA ILE A 327 15.55 -0.04 1.53
C ILE A 327 15.95 -1.27 2.35
N LEU A 328 16.92 -2.08 1.91
CA LEU A 328 17.35 -3.29 2.62
C LEU A 328 17.80 -3.01 4.05
N ARG A 329 18.47 -1.87 4.30
CA ARG A 329 18.88 -1.45 5.65
C ARG A 329 17.72 -1.24 6.60
N CYS A 330 16.59 -0.71 6.12
CA CYS A 330 15.39 -0.60 6.94
C CYS A 330 15.02 -1.97 7.53
N PHE A 331 15.21 -3.05 6.76
CA PHE A 331 14.94 -4.43 7.17
C PHE A 331 16.13 -5.15 7.83
N LYS A 332 17.17 -4.41 8.25
CA LYS A 332 18.41 -4.97 8.84
C LYS A 332 19.16 -5.93 7.90
N ILE A 333 18.97 -5.76 6.59
CA ILE A 333 19.70 -6.48 5.56
C ILE A 333 20.78 -5.55 5.00
N VAL A 334 22.05 -5.92 5.15
CA VAL A 334 23.18 -5.03 4.88
C VAL A 334 24.23 -5.66 3.98
N LYS A 335 25.25 -4.87 3.66
CA LYS A 335 26.38 -5.32 2.83
C LYS A 335 27.17 -6.40 3.57
N PRO A 336 27.58 -7.49 2.89
CA PRO A 336 28.50 -8.47 3.45
C PRO A 336 29.76 -7.82 4.03
N GLY A 337 30.04 -8.09 5.30
CA GLY A 337 31.16 -7.53 6.07
C GLY A 337 30.91 -6.19 6.76
N ALA A 338 29.70 -5.64 6.69
CA ALA A 338 29.30 -4.40 7.36
C ALA A 338 28.25 -4.61 8.47
N GLU A 339 28.00 -5.86 8.86
CA GLU A 339 26.93 -6.25 9.77
C GLU A 339 27.21 -5.86 11.23
N ASN A 340 26.25 -5.20 11.85
CA ASN A 340 26.16 -5.05 13.31
C ASN A 340 25.32 -6.17 13.93
N LYS A 341 25.26 -6.20 15.28
CA LYS A 341 24.46 -7.19 16.01
C LYS A 341 22.99 -7.12 15.60
N GLY A 342 22.47 -8.22 15.05
CA GLY A 342 21.07 -8.35 14.62
C GLY A 342 20.80 -7.99 13.15
N GLU A 343 21.84 -7.62 12.41
CA GLU A 343 21.79 -7.45 10.95
C GLU A 343 22.24 -8.73 10.24
N VAL A 344 21.78 -8.90 8.99
CA VAL A 344 22.14 -10.04 8.14
C VAL A 344 22.66 -9.57 6.79
N PRO A 345 23.64 -10.26 6.18
CA PRO A 345 24.10 -9.87 4.86
C PRO A 345 23.07 -10.20 3.78
N TRP A 346 22.95 -9.36 2.76
CA TRP A 346 22.06 -9.65 1.62
C TRP A 346 22.44 -10.89 0.82
N ASN A 347 23.67 -11.39 0.97
CA ASN A 347 24.14 -12.60 0.28
C ASN A 347 23.80 -13.90 1.01
N THR A 348 23.08 -13.80 2.14
CA THR A 348 22.54 -14.92 2.91
C THR A 348 21.71 -15.84 2.01
N VAL A 349 21.78 -17.14 2.29
CA VAL A 349 20.87 -18.13 1.71
C VAL A 349 19.91 -18.54 2.82
N TRP A 350 18.66 -18.07 2.73
CA TRP A 350 17.61 -18.33 3.70
C TRP A 350 16.99 -19.69 3.44
N THR A 351 16.80 -20.47 4.50
CA THR A 351 16.05 -21.74 4.48
C THR A 351 14.56 -21.48 4.74
N SER A 352 13.70 -22.48 4.55
CA SER A 352 12.29 -22.37 4.93
C SER A 352 12.09 -21.97 6.40
N ARG A 353 12.95 -22.42 7.33
CA ARG A 353 12.92 -22.02 8.76
C ARG A 353 13.31 -20.57 9.00
N ASP A 354 14.18 -20.01 8.17
CA ASP A 354 14.53 -18.60 8.27
C ASP A 354 13.40 -17.71 7.73
N LEU A 355 12.63 -18.25 6.76
CA LEU A 355 11.50 -17.57 6.13
C LEU A 355 10.21 -17.66 6.95
N ALA A 356 9.98 -18.80 7.61
CA ALA A 356 8.85 -19.09 8.48
C ALA A 356 9.37 -19.93 9.66
N LYS A 357 9.58 -19.30 10.82
CA LYS A 357 10.13 -19.95 12.02
C LYS A 357 9.10 -20.88 12.64
N ASP A 358 9.53 -21.99 13.23
CA ASP A 358 8.61 -22.92 13.89
C ASP A 358 7.96 -22.30 15.15
N CYS A 359 6.79 -21.68 14.95
CA CYS A 359 5.93 -21.06 15.96
C CYS A 359 4.45 -21.24 15.57
N ASP A 360 3.54 -20.62 16.33
CA ASP A 360 2.12 -20.60 15.99
C ASP A 360 1.93 -19.78 14.71
N MET A 361 1.63 -20.48 13.61
CA MET A 361 1.47 -19.91 12.28
C MET A 361 0.35 -20.60 11.52
N VAL A 362 -0.26 -19.84 10.62
CA VAL A 362 -1.38 -20.29 9.80
C VAL A 362 -1.20 -19.78 8.38
N PHE A 363 -1.35 -20.67 7.40
CA PHE A 363 -1.55 -20.27 6.01
C PHE A 363 -3.01 -20.41 5.66
N THR A 364 -3.57 -19.41 4.97
CA THR A 364 -4.92 -19.46 4.41
C THR A 364 -4.90 -19.06 2.95
N ALA A 365 -5.70 -19.71 2.12
CA ALA A 365 -5.91 -19.29 0.75
C ALA A 365 -7.31 -19.62 0.25
N SER A 366 -7.93 -18.72 -0.50
CA SER A 366 -9.23 -18.97 -1.14
C SER A 366 -9.03 -19.41 -2.59
N VAL A 367 -9.76 -20.43 -3.03
CA VAL A 367 -9.80 -20.84 -4.44
C VAL A 367 -10.81 -19.96 -5.19
N ILE A 368 -10.30 -19.02 -5.98
CA ILE A 368 -11.11 -18.06 -6.75
C ILE A 368 -11.58 -18.70 -8.06
N LYS A 369 -10.62 -19.29 -8.78
CA LYS A 369 -10.84 -20.14 -9.95
C LYS A 369 -10.15 -21.46 -9.72
N LYS A 370 -10.80 -22.55 -10.11
CA LYS A 370 -10.29 -23.93 -10.05
C LYS A 370 -8.83 -24.00 -10.52
N ASN A 371 -7.95 -24.54 -9.68
CA ASN A 371 -6.50 -24.59 -9.86
C ASN A 371 -6.03 -26.06 -9.83
N PRO A 372 -5.23 -26.54 -10.80
CA PRO A 372 -4.87 -27.95 -10.94
C PRO A 372 -3.93 -28.47 -9.85
N TRP A 373 -3.29 -27.56 -9.09
CA TRP A 373 -2.37 -27.89 -8.02
C TRP A 373 -3.08 -28.11 -6.68
N ILE A 374 -4.35 -27.72 -6.58
CA ILE A 374 -5.15 -27.77 -5.35
C ILE A 374 -6.27 -28.80 -5.54
N LYS A 375 -6.15 -29.90 -4.81
CA LYS A 375 -7.03 -31.08 -4.94
C LYS A 375 -7.53 -31.53 -3.57
N PHE A 376 -8.73 -32.09 -3.56
CA PHE A 376 -9.24 -32.87 -2.44
C PHE A 376 -8.44 -34.18 -2.29
N GLN A 377 -8.69 -34.91 -1.20
CA GLN A 377 -7.99 -36.16 -0.90
C GLN A 377 -8.27 -37.27 -1.94
N ASP A 378 -9.42 -37.23 -2.61
CA ASP A 378 -9.78 -38.13 -3.70
C ASP A 378 -9.08 -37.79 -5.05
N GLY A 379 -8.34 -36.68 -5.10
CA GLY A 379 -7.62 -36.20 -6.28
C GLY A 379 -8.42 -35.25 -7.16
N GLU A 380 -9.69 -34.99 -6.88
CA GLU A 380 -10.50 -34.02 -7.62
C GLU A 380 -10.03 -32.60 -7.34
N GLU A 381 -9.99 -31.78 -8.39
CA GLU A 381 -9.58 -30.38 -8.28
C GLU A 381 -10.67 -29.56 -7.56
N VAL A 382 -10.24 -28.74 -6.59
CA VAL A 382 -11.15 -27.90 -5.80
C VAL A 382 -11.83 -26.87 -6.71
N PRO A 383 -13.16 -26.73 -6.66
CA PRO A 383 -13.86 -25.76 -7.49
C PRO A 383 -13.51 -24.32 -7.08
N GLY A 384 -13.71 -23.38 -8.02
CA GLY A 384 -13.65 -21.96 -7.72
C GLY A 384 -14.84 -21.50 -6.89
N ILE A 385 -15.09 -20.19 -6.88
CA ILE A 385 -16.25 -19.62 -6.19
C ILE A 385 -17.54 -20.11 -6.85
N GLU A 386 -18.47 -20.58 -6.03
CA GLU A 386 -19.79 -21.05 -6.47
C GLU A 386 -20.87 -20.11 -5.93
N VAL A 387 -21.88 -19.81 -6.75
CA VAL A 387 -22.99 -18.96 -6.33
C VAL A 387 -24.31 -19.68 -6.53
N ASP A 388 -25.12 -19.74 -5.48
CA ASP A 388 -26.51 -20.19 -5.58
C ASP A 388 -27.37 -19.05 -6.12
N HIS A 389 -27.78 -19.15 -7.39
CA HIS A 389 -28.60 -18.12 -8.04
C HIS A 389 -29.99 -17.93 -7.43
N GLN A 390 -30.51 -18.89 -6.65
CA GLN A 390 -31.82 -18.76 -6.01
C GLN A 390 -31.75 -17.95 -4.71
N THR A 391 -30.70 -18.15 -3.93
CA THR A 391 -30.54 -17.52 -2.62
C THR A 391 -29.58 -16.33 -2.63
N GLY A 392 -28.65 -16.30 -3.58
CA GLY A 392 -27.49 -15.42 -3.58
C GLY A 392 -26.41 -15.85 -2.58
N ASP A 393 -26.51 -17.04 -1.98
CA ASP A 393 -25.49 -17.56 -1.07
C ASP A 393 -24.22 -17.93 -1.87
N ILE A 394 -23.03 -17.57 -1.37
CA ILE A 394 -21.75 -17.76 -2.06
C ILE A 394 -20.92 -18.78 -1.29
N THR A 395 -20.50 -19.86 -1.97
CA THR A 395 -19.61 -20.87 -1.40
C THR A 395 -18.18 -20.60 -1.87
N VAL A 396 -17.24 -20.48 -0.93
CA VAL A 396 -15.82 -20.31 -1.18
C VAL A 396 -15.05 -21.43 -0.48
N HIS A 397 -14.18 -22.13 -1.20
CA HIS A 397 -13.28 -23.11 -0.62
C HIS A 397 -12.02 -22.40 -0.09
N VAL A 398 -11.82 -22.47 1.22
CA VAL A 398 -10.65 -21.91 1.90
C VAL A 398 -9.71 -23.05 2.31
N ILE A 399 -8.51 -23.03 1.76
CA ILE A 399 -7.39 -23.86 2.18
C ILE A 399 -6.86 -23.28 3.49
N ARG A 400 -6.66 -24.11 4.50
CA ARG A 400 -6.01 -23.76 5.75
C ARG A 400 -4.90 -24.75 6.04
N ILE A 401 -3.69 -24.26 6.31
CA ILE A 401 -2.60 -25.06 6.84
C ILE A 401 -2.25 -24.54 8.22
N ALA A 402 -2.34 -25.43 9.21
CA ALA A 402 -2.04 -25.17 10.61
C ALA A 402 -1.88 -26.51 11.34
N ASP A 403 -1.17 -26.53 12.46
CA ASP A 403 -0.94 -27.76 13.26
C ASP A 403 -0.46 -28.97 12.41
N ASN A 404 0.39 -28.72 11.40
CA ASN A 404 0.92 -29.69 10.44
C ASN A 404 -0.15 -30.42 9.59
N ASN A 405 -1.33 -29.84 9.48
CA ASN A 405 -2.44 -30.37 8.70
C ASN A 405 -2.83 -29.43 7.55
N LEU A 406 -3.36 -29.99 6.46
CA LEU A 406 -3.98 -29.25 5.36
C LEU A 406 -5.47 -29.54 5.36
N GLU A 407 -6.27 -28.48 5.43
CA GLU A 407 -7.73 -28.53 5.40
C GLU A 407 -8.24 -27.74 4.19
N ILE A 408 -9.29 -28.24 3.53
CA ILE A 408 -10.01 -27.52 2.47
C ILE A 408 -11.45 -27.36 2.95
N ILE A 409 -11.80 -26.14 3.34
CA ILE A 409 -13.02 -25.84 4.09
C ILE A 409 -13.98 -25.07 3.20
N PRO A 410 -15.18 -25.62 2.88
CA PRO A 410 -16.21 -24.85 2.20
C PRO A 410 -16.83 -23.86 3.20
N ILE A 411 -16.72 -22.56 2.93
CA ILE A 411 -17.37 -21.51 3.72
C ILE A 411 -18.51 -20.92 2.90
N ILE A 412 -19.67 -20.78 3.52
CA ILE A 412 -20.87 -20.24 2.89
C ILE A 412 -21.13 -18.86 3.44
N TYR A 413 -20.98 -17.86 2.59
CA TYR A 413 -21.31 -16.48 2.87
C TYR A 413 -22.76 -16.21 2.46
N THR A 414 -23.62 -15.96 3.43
CA THR A 414 -25.00 -15.58 3.19
C THR A 414 -25.08 -14.10 2.87
N THR A 415 -25.80 -13.77 1.80
CA THR A 415 -25.95 -12.40 1.34
C THR A 415 -27.35 -11.85 1.67
N VAL A 416 -27.48 -10.52 1.64
CA VAL A 416 -28.78 -9.82 1.80
C VAL A 416 -29.80 -10.17 0.71
N ILE A 417 -29.37 -10.78 -0.41
CA ILE A 417 -30.23 -11.14 -1.55
C ILE A 417 -31.41 -12.01 -1.10
N LYS A 418 -31.13 -13.06 -0.32
CA LYS A 418 -32.14 -13.98 0.21
C LYS A 418 -33.20 -13.29 1.04
N GLU A 419 -32.78 -12.35 1.90
CA GLU A 419 -33.68 -11.59 2.75
C GLU A 419 -34.55 -10.65 1.92
N TYR A 420 -33.95 -9.90 0.99
CA TYR A 420 -34.68 -9.01 0.09
C TYR A 420 -35.68 -9.77 -0.80
N LEU A 421 -35.33 -10.95 -1.32
CA LEU A 421 -36.25 -11.80 -2.07
C LEU A 421 -37.44 -12.26 -1.21
N LYS A 422 -37.19 -12.70 0.04
CA LYS A 422 -38.25 -13.08 0.97
C LYS A 422 -39.18 -11.91 1.28
N LEU A 423 -38.64 -10.73 1.58
CA LEU A 423 -39.41 -9.52 1.86
C LEU A 423 -40.23 -9.07 0.65
N TYR A 424 -39.66 -9.16 -0.56
CA TYR A 424 -40.34 -8.84 -1.80
C TYR A 424 -41.53 -9.77 -2.06
N ASN A 425 -41.35 -11.09 -1.89
CA ASN A 425 -42.41 -12.07 -2.13
C ASN A 425 -43.54 -12.03 -1.09
N LYS A 426 -43.25 -11.67 0.18
CA LYS A 426 -44.29 -11.51 1.21
C LYS A 426 -45.21 -10.32 0.98
N LYS A 427 -44.74 -9.28 0.28
CA LYS A 427 -45.46 -8.01 0.09
C LYS A 427 -46.39 -7.98 -1.13
N ASN A 428 -47.01 -9.11 -1.49
CA ASN A 428 -47.92 -9.23 -2.63
C ASN A 428 -49.22 -8.39 -2.58
N GLY A 429 -49.34 -7.42 -1.66
CA GLY A 429 -50.46 -6.47 -1.57
C GLY A 429 -50.11 -5.06 -1.02
N GLU A 430 -48.83 -4.68 -0.88
CA GLU A 430 -48.43 -3.36 -0.35
C GLU A 430 -48.22 -2.27 -1.43
N ASN A 431 -48.22 -0.99 -1.00
CA ASN A 431 -47.92 0.21 -1.78
C ASN A 431 -46.70 0.04 -2.71
N GLY A 432 -46.90 0.30 -4.02
CA GLY A 432 -45.90 0.11 -5.09
C GLY A 432 -44.55 0.79 -4.85
N ARG A 433 -44.50 1.88 -4.07
CA ARG A 433 -43.25 2.57 -3.71
C ARG A 433 -42.31 1.70 -2.87
N LYS A 434 -42.81 1.08 -1.79
CA LYS A 434 -41.99 0.22 -0.90
C LYS A 434 -41.47 -1.02 -1.64
N ARG A 435 -42.27 -1.53 -2.58
CA ARG A 435 -41.88 -2.65 -3.45
C ARG A 435 -40.76 -2.25 -4.41
N GLY A 436 -40.84 -1.04 -4.98
CA GLY A 436 -39.78 -0.47 -5.82
C GLY A 436 -38.47 -0.27 -5.05
N GLU A 437 -38.53 0.25 -3.82
CA GLU A 437 -37.35 0.40 -2.95
C GLU A 437 -36.67 -0.94 -2.63
N LEU A 438 -37.44 -2.00 -2.36
CA LEU A 438 -36.89 -3.34 -2.15
C LEU A 438 -36.21 -3.91 -3.40
N LEU A 439 -36.82 -3.74 -4.58
CA LEU A 439 -36.20 -4.13 -5.85
C LEU A 439 -34.91 -3.36 -6.10
N LEU A 440 -34.84 -2.09 -5.70
CA LEU A 440 -33.63 -1.29 -5.83
C LEU A 440 -32.50 -1.81 -4.93
N GLN A 441 -32.80 -2.18 -3.68
CA GLN A 441 -31.82 -2.79 -2.78
C GLN A 441 -31.36 -4.17 -3.28
N LEU A 442 -32.29 -4.99 -3.76
CA LEU A 442 -31.98 -6.26 -4.40
C LEU A 442 -31.09 -6.08 -5.64
N SER A 443 -31.40 -5.08 -6.47
CA SER A 443 -30.60 -4.73 -7.63
C SER A 443 -29.16 -4.35 -7.27
N ARG A 444 -28.98 -3.55 -6.22
CA ARG A 444 -27.65 -3.17 -5.70
C ARG A 444 -26.89 -4.40 -5.20
N ALA A 445 -27.55 -5.27 -4.44
CA ALA A 445 -26.94 -6.49 -3.93
C ALA A 445 -26.47 -7.42 -5.05
N TYR A 446 -27.29 -7.64 -6.09
CA TYR A 446 -26.90 -8.43 -7.26
C TYR A 446 -25.67 -7.84 -7.98
N ALA A 447 -25.64 -6.52 -8.19
CA ALA A 447 -24.54 -5.85 -8.85
C ALA A 447 -23.21 -5.93 -8.07
N GLU A 448 -23.26 -6.02 -6.73
CA GLU A 448 -22.07 -6.18 -5.89
C GLU A 448 -21.39 -7.53 -6.03
N PHE A 449 -22.08 -8.55 -6.55
CA PHE A 449 -21.55 -9.89 -6.82
C PHE A 449 -21.47 -10.24 -8.31
N GLY A 450 -21.50 -9.22 -9.19
CA GLY A 450 -21.35 -9.41 -10.63
C GLY A 450 -22.59 -9.96 -11.35
N MET A 451 -23.73 -10.09 -10.67
CA MET A 451 -24.99 -10.54 -11.25
C MET A 451 -25.70 -9.38 -11.97
N PHE A 452 -25.02 -8.77 -12.95
CA PHE A 452 -25.51 -7.55 -13.61
C PHE A 452 -26.81 -7.77 -14.39
N ARG A 453 -27.06 -8.98 -14.89
CA ARG A 453 -28.33 -9.32 -15.55
C ARG A 453 -29.50 -9.23 -14.56
N ASP A 454 -29.40 -9.93 -13.44
CA ASP A 454 -30.43 -9.95 -12.40
C ASP A 454 -30.64 -8.55 -11.79
N ALA A 455 -29.56 -7.80 -11.61
CA ALA A 455 -29.62 -6.40 -11.17
C ALA A 455 -30.45 -5.55 -12.15
N LYS A 456 -30.15 -5.63 -13.45
CA LYS A 456 -30.86 -4.86 -14.49
C LYS A 456 -32.33 -5.27 -14.61
N GLU A 457 -32.64 -6.56 -14.50
CA GLU A 457 -34.03 -7.03 -14.48
C GLU A 457 -34.82 -6.47 -13.30
N CYS A 458 -34.21 -6.34 -12.12
CA CYS A 458 -34.85 -5.70 -10.97
C CYS A 458 -35.24 -4.25 -11.28
N LEU A 459 -34.34 -3.47 -11.90
CA LEU A 459 -34.61 -2.09 -12.29
C LEU A 459 -35.72 -1.98 -13.34
N GLN A 460 -35.77 -2.89 -14.31
CA GLN A 460 -36.84 -2.95 -15.31
C GLN A 460 -38.20 -3.23 -14.64
N ARG A 461 -38.25 -4.13 -13.67
CA ARG A 461 -39.48 -4.42 -12.89
C ARG A 461 -39.95 -3.21 -12.11
N ILE A 462 -39.04 -2.40 -11.55
CA ILE A 462 -39.41 -1.13 -10.88
C ILE A 462 -40.17 -0.21 -11.84
N LYS A 463 -39.70 -0.07 -13.09
CA LYS A 463 -40.37 0.78 -14.09
C LYS A 463 -41.78 0.28 -14.44
N ILE A 464 -41.96 -1.03 -14.52
CA ILE A 464 -43.27 -1.65 -14.78
C ILE A 464 -44.21 -1.43 -13.59
N CYS A 465 -43.72 -1.59 -12.35
CA CYS A 465 -44.51 -1.38 -11.14
C CYS A 465 -44.76 0.11 -10.80
N GLY A 466 -43.97 1.02 -11.35
CA GLY A 466 -43.78 2.40 -10.88
C GLY A 466 -44.54 3.51 -11.59
N LYS A 467 -45.76 3.27 -12.11
CA LYS A 467 -46.60 4.33 -12.74
C LYS A 467 -47.02 5.49 -11.80
N GLN A 468 -46.56 5.54 -10.54
CA GLN A 468 -46.99 6.52 -9.53
C GLN A 468 -45.86 7.35 -8.87
N SER A 469 -44.58 7.21 -9.25
CA SER A 469 -43.49 8.05 -8.70
C SER A 469 -42.39 8.35 -9.74
N ASN A 470 -42.39 9.57 -10.28
CA ASN A 470 -41.40 10.02 -11.27
C ASN A 470 -39.95 9.99 -10.73
N ASP A 471 -39.75 10.18 -9.42
CA ASP A 471 -38.42 10.28 -8.80
C ASP A 471 -37.68 8.92 -8.73
N LEU A 472 -38.39 7.86 -8.35
CA LEU A 472 -37.81 6.51 -8.27
C LEU A 472 -37.50 5.94 -9.67
N SER A 473 -38.34 6.25 -10.66
CA SER A 473 -38.14 5.81 -12.05
C SER A 473 -36.91 6.44 -12.67
N LYS A 474 -36.69 7.73 -12.46
CA LYS A 474 -35.52 8.47 -12.94
C LYS A 474 -34.22 7.87 -12.38
N ARG A 475 -34.15 7.69 -11.05
CA ARG A 475 -33.04 6.98 -10.37
C ARG A 475 -32.71 5.60 -10.95
N CYS A 476 -33.68 4.89 -11.52
CA CYS A 476 -33.41 3.60 -12.14
C CYS A 476 -32.65 3.72 -13.47
N ASP A 477 -32.79 4.82 -14.21
CA ASP A 477 -32.13 5.03 -15.50
C ASP A 477 -30.61 5.18 -15.34
N SER A 478 -30.16 6.10 -14.47
CA SER A 478 -28.73 6.27 -14.17
C SER A 478 -28.09 4.99 -13.61
N ILE A 479 -28.78 4.29 -12.71
CA ILE A 479 -28.29 3.03 -12.12
C ILE A 479 -28.22 1.92 -13.18
N TYR A 480 -29.23 1.82 -14.05
CA TYR A 480 -29.25 0.84 -15.13
C TYR A 480 -28.08 1.05 -16.07
N GLU A 481 -27.87 2.30 -16.53
CA GLU A 481 -26.74 2.66 -17.40
C GLU A 481 -25.39 2.42 -16.72
N TYR A 482 -25.30 2.67 -15.41
CA TYR A 482 -24.10 2.32 -14.64
C TYR A 482 -23.82 0.81 -14.68
N TYR A 483 -24.84 -0.03 -14.44
CA TYR A 483 -24.70 -1.48 -14.50
C TYR A 483 -24.42 -2.00 -15.91
N GLU A 484 -24.99 -1.39 -16.95
CA GLU A 484 -24.62 -1.67 -18.35
C GLU A 484 -23.13 -1.39 -18.61
N GLY A 485 -22.60 -0.29 -18.06
CA GLY A 485 -21.18 0.03 -18.16
C GLY A 485 -20.29 -1.01 -17.46
N LEU A 486 -20.69 -1.45 -16.26
CA LEU A 486 -19.96 -2.50 -15.53
C LEU A 486 -20.03 -3.86 -16.23
N ASP A 487 -21.20 -4.24 -16.74
CA ASP A 487 -21.43 -5.47 -17.51
C ASP A 487 -20.63 -5.48 -18.82
N ALA A 488 -20.54 -4.32 -19.49
CA ALA A 488 -19.69 -4.17 -20.67
C ALA A 488 -18.19 -4.37 -20.31
N LEU A 489 -17.72 -3.83 -19.19
CA LEU A 489 -16.35 -4.04 -18.73
C LEU A 489 -16.03 -5.50 -18.37
N THR A 490 -17.04 -6.34 -18.11
CA THR A 490 -16.84 -7.76 -17.82
C THR A 490 -16.97 -8.64 -19.07
N ASN A 491 -17.92 -8.34 -19.95
CA ASN A 491 -18.32 -9.26 -21.02
C ASN A 491 -17.93 -8.80 -22.43
N LYS A 492 -17.62 -7.52 -22.64
CA LYS A 492 -17.27 -6.97 -23.97
C LYS A 492 -15.78 -6.65 -24.04
N PRO A 493 -15.10 -6.91 -25.17
CA PRO A 493 -13.75 -6.40 -25.40
C PRO A 493 -13.74 -4.88 -25.24
N ILE A 494 -12.81 -4.34 -24.45
CA ILE A 494 -12.62 -2.89 -24.35
C ILE A 494 -11.87 -2.47 -25.61
N LEU A 495 -12.61 -2.25 -26.69
CA LEU A 495 -11.99 -1.96 -27.99
C LEU A 495 -11.36 -0.56 -28.03
N ILE A 496 -11.93 0.42 -27.30
CA ILE A 496 -11.56 1.84 -27.38
C ILE A 496 -11.77 2.51 -26.00
N PRO A 497 -10.72 3.00 -25.31
CA PRO A 497 -10.83 3.69 -24.01
C PRO A 497 -11.89 4.81 -23.96
N GLU A 498 -12.00 5.59 -25.05
CA GLU A 498 -12.92 6.71 -25.18
C GLU A 498 -14.38 6.28 -25.06
N VAL A 499 -14.72 5.05 -25.47
CA VAL A 499 -16.08 4.52 -25.37
C VAL A 499 -16.44 4.27 -23.90
N VAL A 500 -15.52 3.68 -23.14
CA VAL A 500 -15.71 3.45 -21.69
C VAL A 500 -15.87 4.78 -20.95
N ILE A 501 -15.00 5.74 -21.25
CA ILE A 501 -15.02 7.06 -20.62
C ILE A 501 -16.35 7.77 -20.93
N LYS A 502 -16.70 7.92 -22.22
CA LYS A 502 -17.96 8.57 -22.64
C LYS A 502 -19.19 7.91 -22.04
N HIS A 503 -19.17 6.59 -21.87
CA HIS A 503 -20.25 5.87 -21.21
C HIS A 503 -20.41 6.32 -19.75
N PHE A 504 -19.34 6.31 -18.96
CA PHE A 504 -19.43 6.74 -17.57
C PHE A 504 -19.61 8.26 -17.40
N GLU A 505 -19.21 9.07 -18.38
CA GLU A 505 -19.54 10.51 -18.44
C GLU A 505 -21.05 10.71 -18.62
N LYS A 506 -21.67 9.96 -19.53
CA LYS A 506 -23.15 9.92 -19.69
C LYS A 506 -23.82 9.53 -18.37
N VAL A 507 -23.30 8.52 -17.66
CA VAL A 507 -23.85 8.14 -16.35
C VAL A 507 -23.68 9.26 -15.32
N CYS A 508 -22.55 9.97 -15.30
CA CYS A 508 -22.38 11.13 -14.42
C CYS A 508 -23.41 12.23 -14.69
N TYR A 509 -23.75 12.48 -15.95
CA TYR A 509 -24.79 13.44 -16.32
C TYR A 509 -26.15 13.02 -15.77
N LEU A 510 -26.53 11.75 -15.96
CA LEU A 510 -27.79 11.20 -15.46
C LEU A 510 -27.85 11.21 -13.91
N ASP A 511 -26.76 10.82 -13.23
CA ASP A 511 -26.73 10.78 -11.75
C ASP A 511 -26.85 12.17 -11.10
N LYS A 512 -26.39 13.24 -11.78
CA LYS A 512 -26.59 14.61 -11.30
C LYS A 512 -28.07 15.01 -11.28
N GLU A 513 -28.85 14.51 -12.24
CA GLU A 513 -30.29 14.74 -12.30
C GLU A 513 -31.05 13.84 -11.30
N ASP A 514 -30.54 12.63 -11.05
CA ASP A 514 -31.24 11.59 -10.29
C ASP A 514 -30.83 11.51 -8.79
N ASN A 515 -29.66 12.05 -8.44
CA ASN A 515 -29.03 11.96 -7.13
C ASN A 515 -29.05 10.52 -6.57
N ALA A 516 -28.59 9.55 -7.37
CA ALA A 516 -28.53 8.13 -7.01
C ALA A 516 -27.24 7.78 -6.24
N GLY A 517 -26.26 8.69 -6.21
CA GLY A 517 -25.03 8.56 -5.42
C GLY A 517 -24.01 7.63 -6.08
N LEU A 518 -23.96 7.62 -7.41
CA LEU A 518 -23.14 6.70 -8.19
C LEU A 518 -21.67 7.12 -8.17
N ARG A 519 -20.78 6.11 -8.15
CA ARG A 519 -19.32 6.32 -8.14
C ARG A 519 -18.74 6.45 -9.56
N SER A 520 -19.50 6.97 -10.52
CA SER A 520 -19.12 7.05 -11.95
C SER A 520 -17.91 7.94 -12.16
N LYS A 521 -17.83 9.09 -11.48
CA LYS A 521 -16.65 9.97 -11.48
C LYS A 521 -15.37 9.23 -11.07
N ASN A 522 -15.48 8.42 -10.01
CA ASN A 522 -14.38 7.59 -9.50
C ASN A 522 -14.02 6.45 -10.47
N MET A 523 -14.99 5.89 -11.20
CA MET A 523 -14.73 4.88 -12.23
C MET A 523 -13.91 5.46 -13.38
N ILE A 524 -14.25 6.65 -13.87
CA ILE A 524 -13.49 7.34 -14.93
C ILE A 524 -12.07 7.64 -14.45
N LYS A 525 -11.94 8.23 -13.25
CA LYS A 525 -10.63 8.49 -12.62
C LYS A 525 -9.77 7.22 -12.53
N ARG A 526 -10.34 6.11 -12.05
CA ARG A 526 -9.63 4.83 -11.91
C ARG A 526 -9.22 4.25 -13.26
N PHE A 527 -10.06 4.40 -14.30
CA PHE A 527 -9.74 3.93 -15.63
C PHE A 527 -8.59 4.72 -16.26
N TYR A 528 -8.60 6.05 -16.12
CA TYR A 528 -7.48 6.88 -16.52
C TYR A 528 -6.20 6.58 -15.74
N GLU A 529 -6.29 6.38 -14.42
CA GLU A 529 -5.15 5.96 -13.61
C GLU A 529 -4.58 4.62 -14.08
N TYR A 530 -5.45 3.63 -14.37
CA TYR A 530 -5.05 2.33 -14.93
C TYR A 530 -4.36 2.47 -16.28
N LEU A 531 -4.89 3.28 -17.20
CA LEU A 531 -4.25 3.51 -18.49
C LEU A 531 -2.89 4.18 -18.31
N GLY A 532 -2.81 5.20 -17.44
CA GLY A 532 -1.55 5.84 -17.09
C GLY A 532 -0.52 4.84 -16.57
N ASP A 533 -0.93 3.96 -15.64
CA ASP A 533 -0.07 2.90 -15.10
C ASP A 533 0.35 1.92 -16.21
N LYS A 534 -0.57 1.47 -17.07
CA LYS A 534 -0.30 0.57 -18.20
C LYS A 534 0.74 1.15 -19.16
N TYR A 535 0.56 2.39 -19.60
CA TYR A 535 1.49 3.06 -20.50
C TYR A 535 2.84 3.36 -19.84
N TYR A 536 2.84 3.67 -18.55
CA TYR A 536 4.08 3.85 -17.78
C TYR A 536 4.93 2.56 -17.78
N HIS A 537 4.31 1.41 -17.50
CA HIS A 537 5.00 0.11 -17.53
C HIS A 537 5.50 -0.28 -18.93
N ASN A 538 4.76 0.10 -19.97
CA ASN A 538 5.18 -0.06 -21.37
C ASN A 538 6.27 0.94 -21.82
N ARG A 539 6.74 1.82 -20.92
CA ARG A 539 7.71 2.90 -21.21
C ARG A 539 7.20 3.97 -22.18
N GLU A 540 5.88 4.06 -22.35
CA GLU A 540 5.18 5.09 -23.15
C GLU A 540 4.83 6.29 -22.27
N HIS A 541 5.87 7.00 -21.82
CA HIS A 541 5.80 8.01 -20.76
C HIS A 541 4.92 9.23 -21.06
N GLU A 542 4.91 9.73 -22.30
CA GLU A 542 4.08 10.87 -22.69
C GLU A 542 2.59 10.54 -22.60
N LYS A 543 2.19 9.36 -23.10
CA LYS A 543 0.81 8.87 -22.97
C LYS A 543 0.42 8.70 -21.50
N ALA A 544 1.33 8.16 -20.69
CA ALA A 544 1.09 7.99 -19.26
C ALA A 544 0.81 9.34 -18.56
N ILE A 545 1.59 10.39 -18.84
CA ILE A 545 1.36 11.74 -18.32
C ILE A 545 -0.03 12.24 -18.74
N THR A 546 -0.40 12.10 -20.02
CA THR A 546 -1.71 12.53 -20.52
C THR A 546 -2.83 11.90 -19.72
N TYR A 547 -2.80 10.58 -19.52
CA TYR A 547 -3.83 9.89 -18.76
C TYR A 547 -3.86 10.24 -17.27
N TYR A 548 -2.70 10.43 -16.62
CA TYR A 548 -2.70 10.90 -15.24
C TYR A 548 -3.26 12.33 -15.10
N LYS A 549 -2.98 13.22 -16.06
CA LYS A 549 -3.57 14.56 -16.11
C LYS A 549 -5.09 14.50 -16.34
N GLU A 550 -5.56 13.59 -17.19
CA GLU A 550 -7.01 13.36 -17.32
C GLU A 550 -7.61 12.84 -16.01
N ALA A 551 -6.95 11.93 -15.30
CA ALA A 551 -7.41 11.46 -13.98
C ALA A 551 -7.52 12.61 -12.96
N LEU A 552 -6.60 13.57 -12.97
CA LEU A 552 -6.62 14.76 -12.11
C LEU A 552 -7.85 15.64 -12.35
N LYS A 553 -8.36 15.75 -13.59
CA LYS A 553 -9.62 16.50 -13.83
C LYS A 553 -10.80 15.96 -13.03
N TYR A 554 -10.77 14.67 -12.68
CA TYR A 554 -11.80 14.02 -11.88
C TYR A 554 -11.51 14.05 -10.37
N SER A 555 -10.25 14.25 -9.97
CA SER A 555 -9.77 14.29 -8.58
C SER A 555 -8.63 15.33 -8.44
N PRO A 556 -8.95 16.65 -8.46
CA PRO A 556 -7.97 17.71 -8.69
C PRO A 556 -6.95 17.95 -7.57
N HIS A 557 -7.07 17.31 -6.41
CA HIS A 557 -6.20 17.56 -5.24
C HIS A 557 -5.55 16.27 -4.71
N GLU A 558 -5.33 15.30 -5.60
CA GLU A 558 -4.73 14.01 -5.24
C GLU A 558 -3.21 14.04 -5.46
N LEU A 559 -2.46 14.32 -4.40
CA LEU A 559 -0.99 14.41 -4.42
C LEU A 559 -0.33 13.20 -5.08
N LYS A 560 -0.87 11.98 -4.88
CA LYS A 560 -0.41 10.75 -5.54
C LYS A 560 -0.37 10.86 -7.07
N LEU A 561 -1.41 11.44 -7.70
CA LEU A 561 -1.47 11.59 -9.15
C LEU A 561 -0.46 12.63 -9.64
N TYR A 562 -0.33 13.76 -8.94
CA TYR A 562 0.71 14.74 -9.24
C TYR A 562 2.12 14.14 -9.12
N ARG A 563 2.37 13.32 -8.10
CA ARG A 563 3.63 12.59 -7.95
C ARG A 563 3.90 11.65 -9.13
N LYS A 564 2.88 10.96 -9.66
CA LYS A 564 3.03 10.13 -10.87
C LYS A 564 3.44 10.97 -12.09
N VAL A 565 2.81 12.12 -12.31
CA VAL A 565 3.17 13.06 -13.40
C VAL A 565 4.59 13.60 -13.23
N ASN A 566 4.91 14.16 -12.07
CA ASN A 566 6.22 14.76 -11.78
C ASN A 566 7.35 13.72 -11.83
N SER A 567 7.08 12.46 -11.45
CA SER A 567 8.05 11.35 -11.58
C SER A 567 8.50 11.13 -13.01
N ILE A 568 7.56 11.23 -13.95
CA ILE A 568 7.86 11.02 -15.37
C ILE A 568 8.59 12.24 -15.93
N GLN A 569 8.11 13.45 -15.64
CA GLN A 569 8.74 14.69 -16.10
C GLN A 569 10.18 14.83 -15.59
N MET A 570 10.45 14.44 -14.35
CA MET A 570 11.78 14.48 -13.74
C MET A 570 12.59 13.19 -13.93
N ARG A 571 12.09 12.19 -14.67
CA ARG A 571 12.69 10.84 -14.75
C ARG A 571 14.18 10.87 -15.12
N ASN A 572 14.55 11.68 -16.11
CA ASN A 572 15.92 11.73 -16.62
C ASN A 572 16.89 12.33 -15.59
N ILE A 573 16.53 13.43 -14.92
CA ILE A 573 17.39 14.06 -13.90
C ILE A 573 17.44 13.25 -12.61
N LEU A 574 16.34 12.63 -12.20
CA LEU A 574 16.35 11.70 -11.07
C LEU A 574 17.28 10.53 -11.38
N GLY A 575 17.20 9.98 -12.61
CA GLY A 575 18.13 8.96 -13.09
C GLY A 575 19.58 9.42 -13.06
N GLU A 576 19.89 10.63 -13.55
CA GLU A 576 21.24 11.19 -13.51
C GLU A 576 21.76 11.34 -12.07
N TYR A 577 20.96 11.93 -11.18
CA TYR A 577 21.29 12.07 -9.76
C TYR A 577 21.60 10.72 -9.12
N PHE A 578 20.68 9.76 -9.21
CA PHE A 578 20.87 8.45 -8.58
C PHE A 578 22.04 7.67 -9.20
N ASN A 579 22.29 7.79 -10.51
CA ASN A 579 23.47 7.18 -11.14
C ASN A 579 24.79 7.79 -10.64
N ARG A 580 24.85 9.11 -10.41
CA ARG A 580 26.02 9.78 -9.81
C ARG A 580 26.23 9.32 -8.37
N ILE A 581 25.15 9.23 -7.59
CA ILE A 581 25.17 8.72 -6.21
C ILE A 581 25.65 7.27 -6.16
N ASP A 582 25.12 6.39 -7.03
CA ASP A 582 25.50 4.97 -7.10
C ASP A 582 26.98 4.79 -7.45
N ARG A 583 27.49 5.57 -8.42
CA ARG A 583 28.91 5.54 -8.78
C ARG A 583 29.80 5.98 -7.62
N ARG A 584 29.46 7.09 -6.96
CA ARG A 584 30.22 7.57 -5.81
C ARG A 584 30.20 6.57 -4.65
N PHE A 585 29.05 5.97 -4.39
CA PHE A 585 28.90 4.94 -3.37
C PHE A 585 29.80 3.73 -3.64
N LYS A 586 29.92 3.31 -4.91
CA LYS A 586 30.85 2.23 -5.31
C LYS A 586 32.32 2.59 -5.08
N GLU A 587 32.69 3.86 -5.23
CA GLU A 587 34.07 4.34 -5.05
C GLU A 587 34.47 4.49 -3.57
N PHE A 588 33.59 4.99 -2.70
CA PHE A 588 33.93 5.42 -1.32
C PHE A 588 33.30 4.56 -0.21
N GLY A 589 32.36 3.68 -0.52
CA GLY A 589 31.68 2.84 0.44
C GLY A 589 30.69 3.59 1.34
N ASP A 590 30.47 3.08 2.55
CA ASP A 590 29.25 3.32 3.32
C ASP A 590 29.39 4.25 4.53
N LYS A 591 30.47 5.02 4.61
CA LYS A 591 30.65 5.94 5.75
C LYS A 591 29.72 7.15 5.58
N GLU A 592 28.57 7.14 6.27
CA GLU A 592 27.69 8.30 6.41
C GLU A 592 28.35 9.35 7.31
N SER A 593 29.15 10.25 6.71
CA SER A 593 29.63 11.46 7.39
C SER A 593 28.70 12.64 7.11
N ILE A 594 28.85 13.74 7.87
CA ILE A 594 28.23 15.04 7.56
C ILE A 594 28.53 15.47 6.10
N ASP A 595 29.66 15.04 5.55
CA ASP A 595 30.02 15.29 4.14
C ASP A 595 29.06 14.62 3.16
N TRP A 596 28.42 13.50 3.52
CA TRP A 596 27.51 12.79 2.61
C TRP A 596 26.22 13.58 2.36
N LYS A 597 25.63 14.21 3.39
CA LYS A 597 24.45 15.07 3.22
C LYS A 597 24.77 16.31 2.38
N ARG A 598 25.92 16.94 2.64
CA ARG A 598 26.44 18.07 1.84
C ARG A 598 26.70 17.66 0.40
N TYR A 599 27.26 16.47 0.19
CA TYR A 599 27.54 15.92 -1.14
C TYR A 599 26.26 15.61 -1.93
N LYS A 600 25.25 15.00 -1.30
CA LYS A 600 23.92 14.79 -1.90
C LYS A 600 23.33 16.12 -2.38
N LEU A 601 23.39 17.16 -1.54
CA LEU A 601 22.92 18.49 -1.90
C LEU A 601 23.71 19.08 -3.08
N GLY A 602 25.03 19.00 -3.06
CA GLY A 602 25.88 19.48 -4.15
C GLY A 602 25.54 18.84 -5.50
N ILE A 603 25.44 17.50 -5.57
CA ILE A 603 25.02 16.81 -6.80
C ILE A 603 23.61 17.23 -7.20
N ALA A 604 22.68 17.33 -6.24
CA ALA A 604 21.31 17.70 -6.56
C ALA A 604 21.24 19.10 -7.20
N LEU A 605 21.95 20.08 -6.63
CA LEU A 605 22.06 21.43 -7.18
C LEU A 605 22.65 21.41 -8.59
N GLU A 606 23.78 20.74 -8.79
CA GLU A 606 24.41 20.63 -10.11
C GLU A 606 23.48 19.99 -11.15
N VAL A 607 22.88 18.84 -10.82
CA VAL A 607 22.03 18.09 -11.75
C VAL A 607 20.78 18.88 -12.11
N PHE A 608 20.15 19.53 -11.12
CA PHE A 608 18.95 20.32 -11.33
C PHE A 608 19.24 21.55 -12.19
N TYR A 609 20.20 22.39 -11.79
CA TYR A 609 20.46 23.68 -12.44
C TYR A 609 21.16 23.55 -13.80
N ASN A 610 21.94 22.49 -14.03
CA ASN A 610 22.48 22.22 -15.37
C ASN A 610 21.39 21.82 -16.39
N ASN A 611 20.21 21.40 -15.91
CA ASN A 611 19.11 20.98 -16.76
C ASN A 611 17.87 21.89 -16.66
N GLU A 612 17.85 22.91 -15.79
CA GLU A 612 16.66 23.72 -15.45
C GLU A 612 15.92 24.26 -16.68
N LYS A 613 16.65 24.71 -17.71
CA LYS A 613 16.10 25.23 -18.97
C LYS A 613 15.43 24.19 -19.86
N ARG A 614 15.50 22.90 -19.52
CA ARG A 614 14.96 21.77 -20.31
C ARG A 614 13.61 21.29 -19.81
N PHE A 615 13.03 21.92 -18.79
CA PHE A 615 11.78 21.49 -18.19
C PHE A 615 10.62 22.43 -18.51
N ASP A 616 9.50 21.84 -18.91
CA ASP A 616 8.17 22.47 -18.87
C ASP A 616 7.43 21.91 -17.64
N LEU A 617 7.82 22.40 -16.46
CA LEU A 617 7.18 22.05 -15.20
C LEU A 617 6.16 23.13 -14.86
N SER A 618 4.88 22.78 -14.88
CA SER A 618 3.78 23.66 -14.48
C SER A 618 3.69 23.89 -12.96
N SER A 619 4.76 23.61 -12.20
CA SER A 619 4.79 23.66 -10.73
C SER A 619 5.37 24.96 -10.22
N LYS A 620 4.85 25.44 -9.07
CA LYS A 620 5.32 26.66 -8.40
C LYS A 620 6.79 26.56 -7.95
N GLU A 621 7.19 25.42 -7.38
CA GLU A 621 8.52 25.21 -6.80
C GLU A 621 9.17 23.88 -7.27
N PRO A 622 9.62 23.79 -8.54
CA PRO A 622 10.15 22.54 -9.09
C PRO A 622 11.42 22.05 -8.37
N TRP A 623 12.24 22.97 -7.85
CA TRP A 623 13.42 22.65 -7.04
C TRP A 623 13.02 21.88 -5.77
N LEU A 624 12.01 22.34 -5.02
CA LEU A 624 11.59 21.69 -3.78
C LEU A 624 11.03 20.28 -4.02
N ILE A 625 10.34 20.07 -5.15
CA ILE A 625 9.89 18.75 -5.59
C ILE A 625 11.10 17.83 -5.84
N PHE A 626 12.12 18.31 -6.56
CA PHE A 626 13.33 17.54 -6.83
C PHE A 626 14.13 17.25 -5.54
N PHE A 627 14.31 18.26 -4.69
CA PHE A 627 15.01 18.19 -3.41
C PHE A 627 14.40 17.15 -2.47
N ARG A 628 13.06 17.13 -2.33
CA ARG A 628 12.34 16.12 -1.54
C ARG A 628 12.59 14.68 -1.99
N ARG A 629 12.79 14.50 -3.29
CA ARG A 629 12.96 13.19 -3.95
C ARG A 629 14.41 12.74 -4.05
N THR A 630 15.37 13.61 -3.75
CA THR A 630 16.80 13.36 -3.92
C THR A 630 17.54 13.50 -2.59
N VAL A 631 17.72 14.73 -2.11
CA VAL A 631 18.48 15.02 -0.89
C VAL A 631 17.76 14.50 0.34
N LEU A 632 16.44 14.73 0.42
CA LEU A 632 15.60 14.23 1.50
C LEU A 632 15.03 12.83 1.22
N HIS A 633 15.55 12.12 0.21
CA HIS A 633 15.15 10.74 -0.04
C HIS A 633 15.52 9.86 1.16
N GLY A 634 14.56 9.08 1.67
CA GLY A 634 14.74 8.22 2.86
C GLY A 634 14.51 8.90 4.22
N GLU A 635 14.47 10.24 4.29
CA GLU A 635 14.21 10.96 5.54
C GLU A 635 12.73 10.87 5.98
N LYS A 636 12.46 11.03 7.29
CA LYS A 636 11.09 11.04 7.85
C LYS A 636 10.27 12.26 7.38
N PRO A 637 9.00 12.14 6.95
CA PRO A 637 8.07 13.23 6.66
C PRO A 637 8.05 14.36 7.68
N SER A 638 8.08 14.09 8.99
CA SER A 638 8.13 15.09 10.06
C SER A 638 9.40 15.96 9.95
N TYR A 639 10.54 15.33 9.67
CA TYR A 639 11.79 16.03 9.37
C TYR A 639 11.72 16.81 8.05
N LYS A 640 11.15 16.21 6.99
CA LYS A 640 10.94 16.91 5.71
C LYS A 640 10.07 18.14 5.88
N LEU A 641 8.96 17.99 6.60
CA LEU A 641 8.01 19.05 6.91
C LEU A 641 8.70 20.20 7.63
N ALA A 642 9.46 19.88 8.69
CA ALA A 642 10.21 20.88 9.44
C ALA A 642 11.23 21.64 8.55
N ILE A 643 11.93 20.94 7.64
CA ILE A 643 12.80 21.60 6.66
C ILE A 643 11.99 22.50 5.74
N LEU A 644 10.90 22.02 5.16
CA LEU A 644 10.12 22.78 4.19
C LEU A 644 9.49 24.03 4.80
N ILE A 645 8.97 23.94 6.03
CA ILE A 645 8.51 25.11 6.79
C ILE A 645 9.68 26.08 6.97
N LYS A 646 10.86 25.61 7.42
CA LYS A 646 12.02 26.49 7.63
C LYS A 646 12.49 27.16 6.33
N LEU A 647 12.43 26.46 5.20
CA LEU A 647 12.72 27.02 3.88
C LEU A 647 11.65 28.03 3.41
N LEU A 648 10.37 27.80 3.72
CA LEU A 648 9.30 28.75 3.46
C LEU A 648 9.51 30.05 4.24
N TRP A 649 9.85 29.95 5.53
CA TRP A 649 10.21 31.12 6.35
C TRP A 649 11.44 31.86 5.81
N LEU A 650 12.47 31.12 5.38
CA LEU A 650 13.66 31.70 4.77
C LEU A 650 13.32 32.45 3.48
N TYR A 651 12.56 31.84 2.58
CA TYR A 651 12.11 32.47 1.33
C TYR A 651 11.38 33.80 1.60
N LYS A 652 10.45 33.80 2.57
CA LYS A 652 9.74 35.01 2.96
C LYS A 652 10.69 36.08 3.49
N LYS A 653 11.60 35.73 4.40
CA LYS A 653 12.56 36.69 4.97
C LYS A 653 13.51 37.26 3.93
N LEU A 654 13.96 36.44 2.98
CA LEU A 654 14.79 36.91 1.86
C LEU A 654 14.08 38.02 1.08
N ASN A 655 12.77 37.90 0.86
CA ASN A 655 12.00 38.82 0.02
C ASN A 655 11.41 40.02 0.75
N GLN A 656 10.99 39.87 2.01
CA GLN A 656 10.17 40.88 2.70
C GLN A 656 10.90 41.61 3.84
N ALA A 657 11.94 41.03 4.45
CA ALA A 657 12.61 41.64 5.59
C ALA A 657 13.54 42.79 5.16
N ASN A 658 13.69 43.82 5.99
CA ASN A 658 14.73 44.81 5.75
C ASN A 658 16.14 44.21 5.98
N ASN A 659 17.19 44.89 5.51
CA ASN A 659 18.55 44.32 5.54
C ASN A 659 19.01 43.97 6.97
N LEU A 660 18.68 44.78 7.97
CA LEU A 660 19.11 44.55 9.36
C LEU A 660 18.41 43.33 9.97
N GLU A 661 17.11 43.20 9.73
CA GLU A 661 16.32 42.04 10.14
C GLU A 661 16.79 40.77 9.45
N LEU A 662 17.04 40.83 8.13
CA LEU A 662 17.54 39.71 7.37
C LEU A 662 18.89 39.22 7.91
N SER A 663 19.85 40.12 8.15
CA SER A 663 21.16 39.74 8.71
C SER A 663 21.04 39.06 10.07
N LYS A 664 20.23 39.61 10.98
CA LYS A 664 19.99 39.01 12.30
C LYS A 664 19.34 37.63 12.18
N PHE A 665 18.36 37.49 11.29
CA PHE A 665 17.68 36.24 11.04
C PHE A 665 18.61 35.16 10.47
N LEU A 666 19.37 35.46 9.42
CA LEU A 666 20.30 34.51 8.79
C LEU A 666 21.40 34.07 9.75
N ASN A 667 21.95 35.00 10.55
CA ASN A 667 22.96 34.65 11.54
C ASN A 667 22.39 33.79 12.67
N LYS A 668 21.25 34.18 13.26
CA LYS A 668 20.66 33.48 14.40
C LYS A 668 20.09 32.10 14.03
N GLU A 669 19.31 32.03 12.94
CA GLU A 669 18.53 30.83 12.60
C GLU A 669 19.27 29.85 11.69
N PHE A 670 20.22 30.35 10.89
CA PHE A 670 20.96 29.57 9.89
C PHE A 670 22.48 29.58 10.10
N LYS A 671 23.00 30.34 11.09
CA LYS A 671 24.44 30.42 11.41
C LYS A 671 25.29 30.85 10.21
N ILE A 672 24.78 31.78 9.42
CA ILE A 672 25.46 32.30 8.22
C ILE A 672 26.50 33.36 8.63
N SER A 673 27.65 33.31 7.96
CA SER A 673 28.75 34.27 8.15
C SER A 673 28.37 35.66 7.63
N GLU A 674 29.04 36.70 8.12
CA GLU A 674 28.79 38.07 7.64
C GLU A 674 29.12 38.24 6.14
N GLU A 675 30.16 37.54 5.65
CA GLU A 675 30.54 37.54 4.23
C GLU A 675 29.43 36.97 3.35
N ASP A 676 28.90 35.79 3.70
CA ASP A 676 27.81 35.13 2.98
C ASP A 676 26.51 35.98 3.04
N ILE A 677 26.21 36.61 4.18
CA ILE A 677 25.08 37.53 4.33
C ILE A 677 25.22 38.73 3.38
N ASN A 678 26.41 39.30 3.27
CA ASN A 678 26.66 40.43 2.37
C ASN A 678 26.46 40.03 0.90
N SER A 679 26.87 38.81 0.52
CA SER A 679 26.63 38.26 -0.82
C SER A 679 25.15 38.10 -1.12
N ILE A 680 24.36 37.60 -0.17
CA ILE A 680 22.89 37.47 -0.30
C ILE A 680 22.23 38.85 -0.46
N ILE A 681 22.60 39.83 0.37
CA ILE A 681 22.06 41.20 0.29
C ILE A 681 22.44 41.85 -1.05
N LYS A 682 23.66 41.63 -1.53
CA LYS A 682 24.11 42.13 -2.83
C LYS A 682 23.30 41.52 -3.96
N TYR A 683 23.07 40.21 -3.94
CA TYR A 683 22.21 39.53 -4.92
C TYR A 683 20.79 40.11 -4.90
N ARG A 684 20.19 40.25 -3.71
CA ARG A 684 18.84 40.83 -3.56
C ARG A 684 18.73 42.24 -4.14
N LYS A 685 19.74 43.09 -3.94
CA LYS A 685 19.77 44.45 -4.51
C LYS A 685 19.78 44.46 -6.04
N ILE A 686 20.38 43.44 -6.66
CA ILE A 686 20.47 43.33 -8.13
C ILE A 686 19.20 42.75 -8.72
N HIS A 687 18.62 41.74 -8.06
CA HIS A 687 17.50 40.95 -8.59
C HIS A 687 16.12 41.35 -8.04
N GLU A 688 16.08 42.33 -7.12
CA GLU A 688 14.92 42.84 -6.39
C GLU A 688 14.27 41.82 -5.44
N ARG A 689 14.06 40.59 -5.89
CA ARG A 689 13.46 39.48 -5.14
C ARG A 689 14.00 38.13 -5.62
N PHE A 690 14.01 37.16 -4.71
CA PHE A 690 14.21 35.75 -5.01
C PHE A 690 12.91 35.14 -5.54
N GLN A 691 12.93 34.49 -6.71
CA GLN A 691 11.75 33.78 -7.24
C GLN A 691 11.51 32.45 -6.51
N SER A 692 12.58 31.76 -6.13
CA SER A 692 12.54 30.52 -5.36
C SER A 692 13.70 30.47 -4.38
N ILE A 693 13.60 29.61 -3.36
CA ILE A 693 14.71 29.41 -2.42
C ILE A 693 15.97 28.82 -3.09
N GLY A 694 15.78 28.11 -4.21
CA GLY A 694 16.86 27.49 -4.94
C GLY A 694 17.80 28.50 -5.63
N GLU A 695 17.34 29.73 -5.90
CA GLU A 695 18.17 30.79 -6.48
C GLU A 695 19.38 31.19 -5.61
N LEU A 696 19.40 30.78 -4.33
CA LEU A 696 20.59 30.85 -3.49
C LEU A 696 21.81 30.16 -4.12
N TYR A 697 21.60 29.20 -5.01
CA TYR A 697 22.66 28.58 -5.82
C TYR A 697 23.41 29.57 -6.74
N TYR A 698 22.73 30.64 -7.18
CA TYR A 698 23.28 31.66 -8.07
C TYR A 698 23.92 32.85 -7.35
N VAL A 699 23.87 32.86 -6.01
CA VAL A 699 24.54 33.90 -5.21
C VAL A 699 26.04 33.68 -5.31
N ASN A 700 26.69 34.50 -6.15
CA ASN A 700 28.13 34.49 -6.29
C ASN A 700 28.81 34.69 -4.92
N GLU A 701 29.93 34.00 -4.71
CA GLU A 701 30.74 34.07 -3.48
C GLU A 701 30.07 33.46 -2.23
N LEU A 702 28.89 32.86 -2.36
CA LEU A 702 28.28 32.12 -1.26
C LEU A 702 29.05 30.82 -1.01
N SER A 703 29.52 30.63 0.22
CA SER A 703 30.32 29.46 0.58
C SER A 703 29.51 28.16 0.49
N LEU A 704 30.18 27.01 0.24
CA LEU A 704 29.53 25.70 0.25
C LEU A 704 28.85 25.40 1.60
N GLU A 705 29.44 25.89 2.69
CA GLU A 705 28.88 25.79 4.03
C GLU A 705 27.63 26.69 4.18
N GLY A 706 27.67 27.92 3.69
CA GLY A 706 26.53 28.84 3.64
C GLY A 706 25.36 28.26 2.86
N ILE A 707 25.59 27.77 1.64
CA ILE A 707 24.58 27.09 0.82
C ILE A 707 23.99 25.88 1.56
N SER A 708 24.85 25.05 2.17
CA SER A 708 24.41 23.86 2.89
C SER A 708 23.55 24.22 4.11
N ASN A 709 23.96 25.23 4.88
CA ASN A 709 23.23 25.66 6.07
C ASN A 709 21.86 26.29 5.71
N LEU A 710 21.76 26.99 4.58
CA LEU A 710 20.51 27.59 4.09
C LEU A 710 19.54 26.57 3.52
N LEU A 711 20.01 25.69 2.62
CA LEU A 711 19.16 24.76 1.88
C LEU A 711 18.93 23.41 2.60
N LEU A 712 19.79 23.06 3.55
CA LEU A 712 19.64 21.89 4.42
C LEU A 712 19.82 22.29 5.89
N PRO A 713 18.94 23.17 6.42
CA PRO A 713 19.12 23.73 7.76
C PRO A 713 18.94 22.68 8.85
N GLN A 714 19.56 22.94 10.00
CA GLN A 714 19.28 22.17 11.21
C GLN A 714 17.84 22.46 11.67
N VAL A 715 17.08 21.38 11.87
CA VAL A 715 15.71 21.40 12.40
C VAL A 715 15.59 20.40 13.55
N ARG A 716 14.66 20.64 14.46
CA ARG A 716 14.27 19.71 15.53
C ARG A 716 12.81 19.33 15.32
N VAL A 717 12.52 18.03 15.39
CA VAL A 717 11.16 17.50 15.39
C VAL A 717 10.79 17.23 16.85
N GLU A 718 9.69 17.81 17.31
CA GLU A 718 9.12 17.48 18.62
C GLU A 718 8.39 16.14 18.52
N SER A 719 8.42 15.31 19.57
CA SER A 719 7.79 13.98 19.57
C SER A 719 6.29 14.02 19.23
N GLN A 720 5.59 15.09 19.63
CA GLN A 720 4.17 15.29 19.33
C GLN A 720 3.90 15.56 17.84
N ASN A 721 4.90 16.03 17.10
CA ASN A 721 4.80 16.31 15.67
C ASN A 721 5.41 15.17 14.83
N GLU A 722 5.81 14.06 15.46
CA GLU A 722 6.22 12.88 14.72
C GLU A 722 5.01 12.30 14.00
N LEU A 723 5.11 12.26 12.69
CA LEU A 723 4.09 11.70 11.82
C LEU A 723 4.18 10.17 11.81
N GLU A 724 5.36 9.64 12.07
CA GLU A 724 5.72 8.26 11.76
C GLU A 724 5.95 7.40 13.00
N ASP A 725 5.71 6.09 12.85
CA ASP A 725 6.27 5.08 13.75
C ASP A 725 7.77 4.94 13.50
N ALA A 726 8.60 5.31 14.48
CA ALA A 726 10.05 5.28 14.30
C ALA A 726 10.65 3.87 14.12
N ASP A 727 9.96 2.82 14.58
CA ASP A 727 10.54 1.48 14.76
C ASP A 727 10.08 0.43 13.73
N LEU A 728 9.31 0.84 12.72
CA LEU A 728 8.86 -0.09 11.68
C LEU A 728 9.61 0.08 10.36
N PRO A 729 10.18 -1.01 9.82
CA PRO A 729 10.69 -0.98 8.46
C PRO A 729 9.53 -0.82 7.48
N LEU A 730 9.64 0.20 6.63
CA LEU A 730 8.69 0.47 5.56
C LEU A 730 9.37 0.23 4.21
N SER A 731 8.61 -0.35 3.29
CA SER A 731 9.06 -0.57 1.91
C SER A 731 8.75 0.61 0.98
N ILE A 732 7.76 1.43 1.36
CA ILE A 732 7.50 2.74 0.76
C ILE A 732 8.14 3.87 1.57
N SER A 733 8.25 5.04 0.94
CA SER A 733 8.62 6.25 1.68
C SER A 733 7.62 6.48 2.81
N PHE A 734 8.10 6.89 3.98
CA PHE A 734 7.23 7.25 5.10
C PHE A 734 6.12 8.25 4.70
N VAL A 735 6.36 9.10 3.70
CA VAL A 735 5.34 10.04 3.18
C VAL A 735 4.17 9.27 2.56
N GLU A 736 4.47 8.29 1.71
CA GLU A 736 3.45 7.44 1.10
C GLU A 736 2.79 6.54 2.15
N ALA A 737 3.53 6.10 3.16
CA ALA A 737 2.96 5.36 4.29
C ALA A 737 1.96 6.23 5.06
N MET A 738 2.28 7.49 5.31
CA MET A 738 1.36 8.44 5.95
C MET A 738 0.11 8.68 5.10
N GLU A 739 0.27 8.91 3.79
CA GLU A 739 -0.84 9.00 2.83
C GLU A 739 -1.71 7.73 2.79
N ARG A 740 -1.24 6.57 3.27
CA ARG A 740 -2.03 5.34 3.33
C ARG A 740 -2.61 5.11 4.71
N ARG A 741 -1.81 5.31 5.76
CA ARG A 741 -2.12 5.06 7.18
C ARG A 741 -3.21 5.98 7.71
N TYR A 742 -3.32 7.21 7.20
CA TYR A 742 -4.33 8.16 7.70
C TYR A 742 -5.75 7.58 7.64
N LYS A 743 -6.06 6.76 6.63
CA LYS A 743 -7.39 6.14 6.49
C LYS A 743 -7.66 5.12 7.58
N ASN A 744 -6.65 4.31 7.90
CA ASN A 744 -6.75 3.29 8.94
C ASN A 744 -6.95 3.96 10.30
N ILE A 745 -6.15 5.00 10.59
CA ILE A 745 -6.29 5.76 11.84
C ILE A 745 -7.69 6.37 11.97
N LEU A 746 -8.23 6.97 10.90
CA LEU A 746 -9.59 7.53 10.93
C LEU A 746 -10.66 6.48 11.22
N GLU A 747 -10.44 5.22 10.84
CA GLU A 747 -11.32 4.10 11.15
C GLU A 747 -11.13 3.63 12.59
N GLU A 748 -9.89 3.45 13.06
CA GLU A 748 -9.55 3.10 14.46
C GLU A 748 -10.15 4.11 15.46
N LEU A 749 -10.11 5.41 15.13
CA LEU A 749 -10.66 6.48 15.97
C LEU A 749 -12.20 6.42 16.11
N LYS A 750 -12.92 5.70 15.23
CA LYS A 750 -14.37 5.51 15.37
C LYS A 750 -14.73 4.58 16.54
N GLU A 751 -13.79 3.76 17.02
CA GLU A 751 -14.06 2.70 18.00
C GLU A 751 -13.93 3.14 19.47
N GLY A 752 -13.46 4.35 19.75
CA GLY A 752 -13.49 4.97 21.09
C GLY A 752 -12.14 5.43 21.64
N TYR A 753 -12.20 6.22 22.71
CA TYR A 753 -11.11 7.03 23.26
C TYR A 753 -10.08 6.22 24.07
N LYS A 754 -8.80 6.34 23.70
CA LYS A 754 -7.60 5.90 24.44
C LYS A 754 -6.49 6.94 24.28
N GLU A 755 -5.45 6.92 25.12
CA GLU A 755 -4.26 7.77 24.96
C GLU A 755 -3.62 7.63 23.56
N GLU A 756 -3.58 6.41 23.02
CA GLU A 756 -3.15 6.13 21.64
C GLU A 756 -4.01 6.88 20.58
N ALA A 757 -5.31 7.07 20.84
CA ALA A 757 -6.21 7.81 19.95
C ALA A 757 -5.84 9.29 19.86
N GLN A 758 -5.29 9.85 20.95
CA GLN A 758 -4.85 11.24 21.01
C GLN A 758 -3.62 11.46 20.11
N GLU A 759 -2.59 10.62 20.26
CA GLU A 759 -1.39 10.66 19.41
C GLU A 759 -1.73 10.45 17.93
N HIS A 760 -2.62 9.49 17.66
CA HIS A 760 -3.08 9.20 16.30
C HIS A 760 -3.84 10.37 15.66
N THR A 761 -4.70 11.06 16.42
CA THR A 761 -5.41 12.23 15.89
C THR A 761 -4.43 13.36 15.56
N TYR A 762 -3.39 13.55 16.39
CA TYR A 762 -2.37 14.57 16.16
C TYR A 762 -1.53 14.26 14.92
N ALA A 763 -1.09 13.01 14.75
CA ALA A 763 -0.36 12.57 13.56
C ALA A 763 -1.20 12.72 12.27
N VAL A 764 -2.51 12.48 12.33
CA VAL A 764 -3.41 12.70 11.19
C VAL A 764 -3.50 14.19 10.83
N ALA A 765 -3.57 15.08 11.83
CA ALA A 765 -3.62 16.52 11.59
C ALA A 765 -2.35 17.02 10.89
N GLU A 766 -1.17 16.64 11.37
CA GLU A 766 0.10 17.00 10.72
C GLU A 766 0.26 16.36 9.33
N ALA A 767 -0.32 15.18 9.10
CA ALA A 767 -0.26 14.54 7.78
C ALA A 767 -1.04 15.35 6.74
N TYR A 768 -2.21 15.88 7.12
CA TYR A 768 -2.96 16.80 6.27
C TYR A 768 -2.17 18.06 5.96
N HIS A 769 -1.52 18.64 6.97
CA HIS A 769 -0.66 19.80 6.77
C HIS A 769 0.50 19.50 5.79
N TYR A 770 1.21 18.37 5.95
CA TYR A 770 2.26 17.96 5.02
C TYR A 770 1.76 17.87 3.57
N VAL A 771 0.58 17.26 3.37
CA VAL A 771 -0.01 17.14 2.03
C VAL A 771 -0.38 18.52 1.48
N GLY A 772 -0.95 19.41 2.29
CA GLY A 772 -1.26 20.78 1.88
C GLY A 772 -0.02 21.52 1.41
N LEU A 773 1.07 21.49 2.17
CA LEU A 773 2.34 22.12 1.76
C LEU A 773 2.93 21.51 0.48
N ALA A 774 2.82 20.19 0.32
CA ALA A 774 3.28 19.53 -0.89
C ALA A 774 2.45 19.88 -2.13
N LEU A 775 1.14 20.13 -1.97
CA LEU A 775 0.26 20.60 -3.05
C LEU A 775 0.58 22.04 -3.46
N HIS A 776 0.89 22.91 -2.50
CA HIS A 776 1.31 24.29 -2.76
C HIS A 776 2.54 24.35 -3.68
N ASP A 777 3.56 23.53 -3.41
CA ASP A 777 4.78 23.50 -4.23
C ASP A 777 4.53 23.06 -5.67
N ILE A 778 3.43 22.32 -5.90
CA ILE A 778 3.00 21.85 -7.22
C ILE A 778 2.09 22.89 -7.91
N GLY A 779 1.64 23.92 -7.19
CA GLY A 779 0.77 24.99 -7.68
C GLY A 779 -0.72 24.73 -7.49
N ASP A 780 -1.12 23.80 -6.61
CA ASP A 780 -2.53 23.54 -6.28
C ASP A 780 -2.92 24.30 -5.00
N ASP A 781 -3.20 25.59 -5.18
CA ASP A 781 -3.55 26.51 -4.08
C ASP A 781 -4.89 26.16 -3.42
N GLU A 782 -5.89 25.70 -4.21
CA GLU A 782 -7.19 25.26 -3.69
C GLU A 782 -7.03 23.99 -2.84
N GLY A 783 -6.30 22.99 -3.36
CA GLY A 783 -5.97 21.79 -2.62
C GLY A 783 -5.19 22.09 -1.35
N THR A 784 -4.24 23.03 -1.41
CA THR A 784 -3.51 23.49 -0.22
C THR A 784 -4.46 23.95 0.88
N LYS A 785 -5.38 24.88 0.57
CA LYS A 785 -6.34 25.40 1.56
C LYS A 785 -7.23 24.29 2.13
N ILE A 786 -7.77 23.41 1.28
CA ILE A 786 -8.61 22.26 1.70
C ILE A 786 -7.87 21.41 2.74
N TYR A 787 -6.61 21.05 2.47
CA TYR A 787 -5.85 20.18 3.36
C TYR A 787 -5.41 20.88 4.66
N TYR A 788 -5.10 22.18 4.63
CA TYR A 788 -4.87 22.96 5.85
C TYR A 788 -6.13 23.04 6.72
N ASP A 789 -7.31 23.26 6.12
CA ASP A 789 -8.57 23.27 6.85
C ASP A 789 -8.88 21.91 7.50
N MET A 790 -8.58 20.80 6.80
CA MET A 790 -8.70 19.45 7.36
C MET A 790 -7.74 19.25 8.55
N ALA A 791 -6.50 19.75 8.48
CA ALA A 791 -5.55 19.71 9.59
C ALA A 791 -6.08 20.49 10.80
N ILE A 792 -6.55 21.72 10.58
CA ILE A 792 -7.12 22.58 11.64
C ILE A 792 -8.35 21.93 12.28
N MET A 793 -9.25 21.36 11.48
CA MET A 793 -10.42 20.64 11.98
C MET A 793 -10.02 19.48 12.88
N LYS A 794 -8.97 18.73 12.52
CA LYS A 794 -8.46 17.63 13.35
C LYS A 794 -7.84 18.10 14.65
N PHE A 795 -7.10 19.21 14.63
CA PHE A 795 -6.62 19.83 15.88
C PHE A 795 -7.76 20.32 16.77
N ARG A 796 -8.86 20.85 16.19
CA ARG A 796 -10.06 21.22 16.95
C ARG A 796 -10.74 20.00 17.59
N GLU A 797 -10.84 18.89 16.86
CA GLU A 797 -11.33 17.64 17.44
C GLU A 797 -10.50 17.21 18.66
N ILE A 798 -9.17 17.43 18.65
CA ILE A 798 -8.31 17.13 19.81
C ILE A 798 -8.69 18.01 21.01
N ILE A 799 -8.96 19.29 20.79
CA ILE A 799 -9.36 20.23 21.84
C ILE A 799 -10.70 19.83 22.45
N GLU A 800 -11.65 19.39 21.61
CA GLU A 800 -12.99 19.00 22.06
C GLU A 800 -13.03 17.67 22.83
N LYS A 801 -12.08 16.77 22.53
CA LYS A 801 -12.17 15.36 22.94
C LYS A 801 -11.20 14.96 24.05
N PHE A 802 -10.12 15.72 24.27
CA PHE A 802 -9.07 15.37 25.21
C PHE A 802 -8.86 16.47 26.26
N GLU A 803 -8.18 16.12 27.35
CA GLU A 803 -7.90 17.04 28.47
C GLU A 803 -6.38 17.22 28.67
N GLY A 804 -6.00 18.18 29.52
CA GLY A 804 -4.60 18.43 29.88
C GLY A 804 -3.84 19.30 28.87
N ILE A 805 -2.52 19.08 28.74
CA ILE A 805 -1.62 19.96 27.96
C ILE A 805 -1.82 19.81 26.44
N THR A 806 -2.29 18.66 25.96
CA THR A 806 -2.38 18.39 24.52
C THR A 806 -3.37 19.29 23.77
N PRO A 807 -4.60 19.54 24.28
CA PRO A 807 -5.47 20.59 23.73
C PRO A 807 -4.78 21.95 23.55
N VAL A 808 -3.92 22.36 24.50
CA VAL A 808 -3.18 23.63 24.42
C VAL A 808 -2.15 23.59 23.30
N ASN A 809 -1.43 22.48 23.14
CA ASN A 809 -0.47 22.30 22.04
C ASN A 809 -1.19 22.25 20.68
N ALA A 810 -2.34 21.58 20.59
CA ALA A 810 -3.18 21.57 19.39
C ALA A 810 -3.66 22.99 19.03
N GLN A 811 -4.12 23.78 20.01
CA GLN A 811 -4.50 25.17 19.79
C GLN A 811 -3.31 26.02 19.32
N PHE A 812 -2.14 25.85 19.93
CA PHE A 812 -0.93 26.55 19.51
C PHE A 812 -0.58 26.21 18.06
N ARG A 813 -0.75 24.93 17.70
CA ARG A 813 -0.49 24.46 16.35
C ARG A 813 -1.47 25.01 15.32
N ILE A 814 -2.76 25.15 15.66
CA ILE A 814 -3.73 25.88 14.82
C ILE A 814 -3.24 27.30 14.54
N GLY A 815 -2.70 28.00 15.55
CA GLY A 815 -2.08 29.31 15.36
C GLY A 815 -0.93 29.25 14.34
N ASN A 816 -0.02 28.28 14.47
CA ASN A 816 1.08 28.12 13.51
C ASN A 816 0.60 27.85 12.08
N LEU A 817 -0.43 27.01 11.89
CA LEU A 817 -0.99 26.72 10.57
C LEU A 817 -1.60 27.97 9.91
N TYR A 818 -2.28 28.82 10.69
CA TYR A 818 -2.76 30.10 10.16
C TYR A 818 -1.62 31.06 9.82
N GLU A 819 -0.56 31.09 10.62
CA GLU A 819 0.63 31.87 10.25
C GLU A 819 1.23 31.38 8.93
N GLU A 820 1.37 30.07 8.75
CA GLU A 820 1.84 29.43 7.52
C GLU A 820 0.94 29.79 6.32
N LEU A 821 -0.39 29.71 6.45
CA LEU A 821 -1.34 30.16 5.43
C LEU A 821 -1.17 31.64 5.08
N ALA A 822 -0.92 32.50 6.07
CA ALA A 822 -0.62 33.91 5.85
C ALA A 822 0.73 34.14 5.12
N LEU A 823 1.65 33.17 5.17
CA LEU A 823 2.88 33.20 4.35
C LEU A 823 2.60 32.75 2.92
N LEU A 824 1.74 31.74 2.73
CA LEU A 824 1.48 31.13 1.43
C LEU A 824 0.56 31.99 0.54
N PHE A 825 -0.37 32.73 1.15
CA PHE A 825 -1.40 33.50 0.44
C PHE A 825 -1.37 34.98 0.82
N GLU A 826 -0.59 35.77 0.09
CA GLU A 826 -0.42 37.21 0.35
C GLU A 826 -1.74 37.99 0.27
N ASP A 827 -2.63 37.66 -0.66
CA ASP A 827 -3.93 38.33 -0.83
C ASP A 827 -4.89 38.13 0.37
N GLU A 828 -4.69 37.07 1.15
CA GLU A 828 -5.50 36.73 2.33
C GLU A 828 -4.70 36.86 3.64
N GLN A 829 -3.50 37.44 3.57
CA GLN A 829 -2.53 37.45 4.67
C GLN A 829 -3.11 38.06 5.95
N ILE A 830 -3.81 39.19 5.85
CA ILE A 830 -4.39 39.88 7.02
C ILE A 830 -5.45 39.01 7.71
N ASP A 831 -6.29 38.31 6.94
CA ASP A 831 -7.33 37.44 7.49
C ASP A 831 -6.72 36.25 8.25
N TYR A 832 -5.73 35.59 7.66
CA TYR A 832 -5.03 34.49 8.32
C TYR A 832 -4.21 34.97 9.52
N CYS A 833 -3.56 36.13 9.46
CA CYS A 833 -2.87 36.72 10.62
C CYS A 833 -3.85 37.01 11.77
N ASN A 834 -5.05 37.52 11.48
CA ASN A 834 -6.10 37.72 12.49
C ASN A 834 -6.52 36.38 13.12
N LYS A 835 -6.74 35.34 12.31
CA LYS A 835 -7.07 33.99 12.79
C LYS A 835 -5.95 33.38 13.63
N ALA A 836 -4.69 33.58 13.25
CA ALA A 836 -3.54 33.15 14.03
C ALA A 836 -3.48 33.84 15.39
N VAL A 837 -3.65 35.17 15.42
CA VAL A 837 -3.70 35.94 16.66
C VAL A 837 -4.84 35.47 17.55
N ASP A 838 -6.05 35.29 17.02
CA ASP A 838 -7.18 34.77 17.79
C ASP A 838 -6.89 33.38 18.38
N ALA A 839 -6.28 32.49 17.60
CA ALA A 839 -5.90 31.17 18.06
C ALA A 839 -4.92 31.21 19.24
N TYR A 840 -3.90 32.08 19.20
CA TYR A 840 -2.98 32.28 20.31
C TYR A 840 -3.62 32.98 21.51
N MET A 841 -4.54 33.92 21.27
CA MET A 841 -5.27 34.60 22.34
C MET A 841 -6.13 33.63 23.15
N CYS A 842 -6.63 32.54 22.57
CA CYS A 842 -7.30 31.46 23.32
C CYS A 842 -6.40 30.77 24.36
N ILE A 843 -5.07 30.85 24.21
CA ILE A 843 -4.10 30.32 25.20
C ILE A 843 -3.75 31.40 26.22
N ILE A 844 -3.60 32.65 25.79
CA ILE A 844 -3.14 33.77 26.63
C ILE A 844 -4.26 34.26 27.56
N ASP A 845 -5.46 34.49 27.02
CA ASP A 845 -6.61 35.00 27.76
C ASP A 845 -7.10 33.97 28.77
N GLU A 846 -7.25 34.39 30.03
CA GLU A 846 -7.59 33.50 31.13
C GLU A 846 -8.98 32.89 30.98
N GLN A 847 -9.98 33.68 30.59
CA GLN A 847 -11.34 33.21 30.48
C GLN A 847 -11.48 32.22 29.32
N ARG A 848 -10.93 32.53 28.15
CA ARG A 848 -10.94 31.65 26.98
C ARG A 848 -10.15 30.36 27.22
N SER A 849 -8.98 30.47 27.86
CA SER A 849 -8.13 29.32 28.20
C SER A 849 -8.85 28.37 29.16
N THR A 850 -9.47 28.89 30.22
CA THR A 850 -10.25 28.07 31.16
C THR A 850 -11.48 27.46 30.48
N GLN A 851 -12.14 28.19 29.58
CA GLN A 851 -13.30 27.67 28.85
C GLN A 851 -12.93 26.51 27.90
N LEU A 852 -11.78 26.59 27.23
CA LEU A 852 -11.37 25.61 26.22
C LEU A 852 -10.60 24.43 26.80
N PHE A 853 -9.81 24.64 27.86
CA PHE A 853 -8.86 23.63 28.36
C PHE A 853 -9.04 23.29 29.85
N GLY A 854 -9.99 23.93 30.54
CA GLY A 854 -10.16 23.79 31.99
C GLY A 854 -9.07 24.50 32.79
N ASN A 855 -9.00 24.19 34.09
CA ASN A 855 -8.07 24.85 35.03
C ASN A 855 -6.65 24.26 34.97
N ILE A 856 -5.95 24.50 33.86
CA ILE A 856 -4.58 23.99 33.63
C ILE A 856 -3.52 25.10 33.45
N ARG A 857 -3.90 26.36 33.69
CA ARG A 857 -3.07 27.55 33.41
C ARG A 857 -1.70 27.51 34.09
N GLU A 858 -1.63 26.99 35.30
CA GLU A 858 -0.37 26.83 36.07
C GLU A 858 0.60 25.82 35.42
N LEU A 859 0.10 24.91 34.57
CA LEU A 859 0.89 23.86 33.90
C LEU A 859 1.43 24.30 32.53
N ILE A 860 1.03 25.48 32.02
CA ILE A 860 1.37 25.95 30.67
C ILE A 860 2.06 27.32 30.58
N PRO A 861 2.86 27.78 31.56
CA PRO A 861 3.45 29.13 31.53
C PRO A 861 4.37 29.36 30.32
N ILE A 862 5.11 28.33 29.91
CA ILE A 862 5.99 28.37 28.73
C ILE A 862 5.19 28.56 27.44
N ARG A 863 4.05 27.85 27.30
CA ARG A 863 3.20 27.98 26.10
C ARG A 863 2.49 29.33 26.05
N ILE A 864 2.10 29.90 27.19
CA ILE A 864 1.58 31.27 27.27
C ILE A 864 2.66 32.28 26.84
N GLN A 865 3.91 32.13 27.31
CA GLN A 865 5.02 32.98 26.89
C GLN A 865 5.23 32.90 25.37
N HIS A 866 5.35 31.68 24.82
CA HIS A 866 5.53 31.48 23.38
C HIS A 866 4.37 32.08 22.57
N ALA A 867 3.12 31.89 23.00
CA ALA A 867 1.96 32.46 22.33
C ALA A 867 1.99 33.99 22.34
N ASN A 868 2.38 34.61 23.46
CA ASN A 868 2.57 36.06 23.54
C ASN A 868 3.66 36.56 22.58
N GLU A 869 4.81 35.88 22.54
CA GLU A 869 5.89 36.20 21.61
C GLU A 869 5.43 36.14 20.14
N ARG A 870 4.61 35.14 19.78
CA ARG A 870 4.01 35.04 18.43
C ARG A 870 3.02 36.16 18.15
N VAL A 871 2.12 36.51 19.09
CA VAL A 871 1.16 37.62 18.90
C VAL A 871 1.89 38.95 18.71
N VAL A 872 2.90 39.23 19.53
CA VAL A 872 3.73 40.44 19.40
C VAL A 872 4.43 40.45 18.05
N PHE A 873 5.03 39.32 17.65
CA PHE A 873 5.69 39.18 16.36
C PHE A 873 4.73 39.47 15.20
N ILE A 874 3.57 38.82 15.15
CA ILE A 874 2.58 39.00 14.08
C ILE A 874 2.10 40.46 14.01
N LYS A 875 1.82 41.08 15.17
CA LYS A 875 1.40 42.49 15.23
C LYS A 875 2.49 43.43 14.74
N SER A 876 3.75 43.17 15.08
CA SER A 876 4.88 43.96 14.60
C SER A 876 5.18 43.79 13.12
N GLU A 877 5.00 42.59 12.56
CA GLU A 877 5.33 42.30 11.17
C GLU A 877 4.20 42.62 10.18
N PHE A 878 2.94 42.41 10.56
CA PHE A 878 1.82 42.41 9.61
C PHE A 878 0.75 43.47 9.87
N PHE A 879 0.73 44.11 11.05
CA PHE A 879 -0.30 45.10 11.42
C PHE A 879 0.23 46.50 11.71
N LEU A 880 1.55 46.69 11.73
CA LEU A 880 2.22 47.98 11.98
C LEU A 880 3.05 48.45 10.77
N GLY A 881 2.74 47.93 9.57
CA GLY A 881 3.28 48.42 8.29
C GLY A 881 2.54 49.64 7.77
#